data_AF-A0A1I8E9V0-F1
#
_entry.id   AF-A0A1I8E9V0-F1
#
_cell.length_a   1.000
_cell.length_b   1.000
_cell.length_c   1.000
_cell.angle_alpha   90.00
_cell.angle_beta   90.00
_cell.angle_gamma   90.00
#
_symmetry.space_group_name_H-M   'P 1'
#
loop_
_entity.id
_entity.type
_entity.pdbx_description
1 polymer ?
#
loop_
_entity_poly.entity_id
_entity_poly.type
_entity_poly.pdbx_seq_one_letter_code
_entity_poly.pdbx_strand_id
1 'polypeptide(L)'
;MHVLLKDDEIELKMLECQNMKLREAVVRMRDVIGQLAEDKRELTQENETLKNESATLVKICENLKNELQKAERTIFILKEHIDAAAESEKMIEILTDKNIDLEKKLNTLEETVEDYEAIRSMDEEILETQREAEKELREELDLTNSRMNNLLIQIKVYGEQVDEYEKMVMKFRRKISELNEEIQERQDEIISLNEQLKGEDNNVMSVQSIQLTTATRTFAELVDKEVCAIELKYEIELSNYLRAFLPDNFTKPGGDNDAVLLTVCCSRLSAKTTLLAKLINLKYPPASGGIRREHVTKSHKAEQWAHCAKFSFLLNNFGCAVRQCESVVCRCTVERLSRLAPLQSDIAKEERMIDYYIDLLKSDKFDENTATDGINKAINHLENILSIYFSREWYDVKQLFLDICLQYLQGLFWVKINVQRVIFTLSSHATKSNTNEYMESVLIWVQKCEQLCMRLKNHISIDEDLIFTQDLEIQLAKWKTPFKNVALIFDNVCSITTIQLSTITEVESLEENCIQEALLYSVEKVHGALNGAEATKIINEYMRAVQNVISDLIDKFDNEELLSSPVDKSLLSPLLKRANARRQDALEAEKLRWNLEKKENEITELKMNLRTKLDDISNYKVRLDLAENKIESMEKIEVQKLHSQNADLRDQLRKAKIEYEDTLEALQHEIDICEKENFELRNRARTISKKVLLGQLQTMNLAINHPKMQETSITPIDFNLQTSEQFNEMAYLEDELKETKLALARAYQHIRQLKANERMQMLNAMDEVMIPSDISGPLTLLSMHVSKKDELDELYRRAESILADSRFYQIPYIADISQPKLKQQLEKRKYLENVSHINQRIAHKEERIVEIHQLKGVHSVAYKNAFQSLFGNLTAQQKRTESMGIAVAV
;
A
#
# COMPACT_ATOMS: atom_id res chain seq x y z
N MET A 1 -162.94 -141.20 121.94
CA MET A 1 -163.07 -142.49 121.23
C MET A 1 -161.68 -142.87 120.72
N HIS A 2 -160.76 -143.42 121.53
CA HIS A 2 -160.90 -144.21 122.76
C HIS A 2 -161.68 -145.52 122.51
N VAL A 3 -161.25 -146.61 123.16
CA VAL A 3 -161.62 -148.03 122.90
C VAL A 3 -160.78 -148.57 121.73
N LEU A 4 -159.73 -149.40 121.93
CA LEU A 4 -159.62 -150.73 122.60
C LEU A 4 -160.26 -151.85 121.76
N LEU A 5 -159.80 -153.11 121.72
CA LEU A 5 -158.66 -153.84 122.33
C LEU A 5 -157.79 -154.45 121.18
N LYS A 6 -156.52 -154.86 121.31
CA LYS A 6 -155.78 -155.68 122.32
C LYS A 6 -156.12 -157.20 122.21
N ASP A 7 -155.11 -158.04 122.47
CA ASP A 7 -155.17 -159.49 122.73
C ASP A 7 -155.56 -160.44 121.58
N ASP A 8 -154.60 -160.73 120.70
CA ASP A 8 -154.43 -162.04 120.04
C ASP A 8 -152.95 -162.23 119.63
N GLU A 9 -152.11 -162.49 120.63
CA GLU A 9 -150.76 -161.89 120.69
C GLU A 9 -149.61 -162.68 120.00
N ILE A 10 -149.74 -164.00 119.78
CA ILE A 10 -148.57 -164.88 119.75
C ILE A 10 -148.28 -165.57 118.40
N GLU A 11 -149.26 -166.18 117.74
CA GLU A 11 -148.95 -167.30 116.81
C GLU A 11 -148.50 -166.89 115.40
N LEU A 12 -149.03 -165.79 114.85
CA LEU A 12 -148.67 -165.33 113.49
C LEU A 12 -147.18 -164.96 113.36
N LYS A 13 -146.54 -164.54 114.47
CA LYS A 13 -145.12 -164.19 114.58
C LYS A 13 -144.17 -165.28 114.03
N MET A 14 -144.58 -166.56 114.07
CA MET A 14 -143.71 -167.66 113.70
C MET A 14 -143.70 -167.97 112.19
N LEU A 15 -144.83 -167.76 111.50
CA LEU A 15 -145.01 -168.15 110.09
C LEU A 15 -144.49 -167.11 109.09
N GLU A 16 -144.60 -165.82 109.39
CA GLU A 16 -144.06 -164.76 108.52
C GLU A 16 -142.51 -164.77 108.50
N CYS A 17 -141.89 -165.10 109.64
CA CYS A 17 -140.43 -165.14 109.83
C CYS A 17 -139.71 -166.13 108.89
N GLN A 18 -140.37 -167.24 108.53
CA GLN A 18 -139.78 -168.28 107.69
C GLN A 18 -139.91 -167.98 106.19
N ASN A 19 -140.96 -167.26 105.78
CA ASN A 19 -141.40 -167.23 104.39
C ASN A 19 -140.50 -166.39 103.47
N MET A 20 -140.08 -165.18 103.90
CA MET A 20 -139.53 -164.18 102.97
C MET A 20 -138.04 -163.85 103.07
N LYS A 21 -137.26 -164.69 103.77
CA LYS A 21 -135.83 -164.88 103.43
C LYS A 21 -135.66 -165.26 101.95
N LEU A 22 -136.68 -165.88 101.34
CA LEU A 22 -136.73 -166.14 99.89
C LEU A 22 -136.93 -164.86 99.04
N ARG A 23 -137.67 -163.83 99.50
CA ARG A 23 -137.67 -162.53 98.79
C ARG A 23 -136.33 -161.81 98.95
N GLU A 24 -135.69 -161.94 100.11
CA GLU A 24 -134.36 -161.39 100.39
C GLU A 24 -133.24 -161.97 99.49
N ALA A 25 -133.47 -163.16 98.89
CA ALA A 25 -132.59 -163.73 97.87
C ALA A 25 -132.86 -163.13 96.48
N VAL A 26 -134.13 -162.98 96.09
CA VAL A 26 -134.54 -162.45 94.78
C VAL A 26 -134.15 -160.98 94.60
N VAL A 27 -134.25 -160.14 95.64
CA VAL A 27 -133.89 -158.72 95.56
C VAL A 27 -132.40 -158.53 95.24
N ARG A 28 -131.50 -159.29 95.88
CA ARG A 28 -130.04 -159.17 95.62
C ARG A 28 -129.65 -159.49 94.19
N MET A 29 -130.39 -160.35 93.48
CA MET A 29 -130.11 -160.69 92.09
C MET A 29 -130.56 -159.60 91.09
N ARG A 30 -131.48 -158.71 91.48
CA ARG A 30 -131.81 -157.48 90.73
C ARG A 30 -130.65 -156.49 90.76
N ASP A 31 -130.08 -156.29 91.95
CA ASP A 31 -129.15 -155.17 92.19
C ASP A 31 -127.81 -155.35 91.45
N VAL A 32 -127.34 -156.59 91.30
CA VAL A 32 -126.15 -156.93 90.49
C VAL A 32 -126.37 -156.66 88.99
N ILE A 33 -127.58 -156.87 88.47
CA ILE A 33 -127.92 -156.61 87.06
C ILE A 33 -128.01 -155.11 86.78
N GLY A 34 -128.43 -154.31 87.77
CA GLY A 34 -128.42 -152.85 87.69
C GLY A 34 -127.02 -152.27 87.48
N GLN A 35 -126.05 -152.68 88.31
CA GLN A 35 -124.69 -152.14 88.26
C GLN A 35 -124.01 -152.38 86.89
N LEU A 36 -124.15 -153.59 86.33
CA LEU A 36 -123.57 -153.93 85.01
C LEU A 36 -124.15 -153.13 83.83
N ALA A 37 -125.30 -152.47 84.00
CA ALA A 37 -125.85 -151.57 82.99
C ALA A 37 -125.26 -150.15 83.08
N GLU A 38 -124.89 -149.71 84.29
CA GLU A 38 -124.35 -148.39 84.58
C GLU A 38 -122.88 -148.27 84.12
N ASP A 39 -122.03 -149.21 84.54
CA ASP A 39 -120.59 -149.23 84.21
C ASP A 39 -120.34 -149.23 82.68
N LYS A 40 -121.25 -149.84 81.92
CA LYS A 40 -121.20 -149.89 80.45
C LYS A 40 -121.42 -148.51 79.80
N ARG A 41 -122.16 -147.61 80.47
CA ARG A 41 -122.54 -146.28 79.95
C ARG A 41 -121.36 -145.30 79.98
N GLU A 42 -120.53 -145.37 81.02
CA GLU A 42 -119.38 -144.48 81.20
C GLU A 42 -118.28 -144.77 80.17
N LEU A 43 -117.94 -146.06 79.96
CA LEU A 43 -116.93 -146.49 78.97
C LEU A 43 -117.28 -146.12 77.52
N THR A 44 -118.57 -145.97 77.18
CA THR A 44 -118.96 -145.44 75.86
C THR A 44 -118.73 -143.94 75.71
N GLN A 45 -118.77 -143.17 76.80
CA GLN A 45 -118.65 -141.71 76.77
C GLN A 45 -117.19 -141.25 76.69
N GLU A 46 -116.26 -141.96 77.35
CA GLU A 46 -114.81 -141.70 77.28
C GLU A 46 -114.22 -141.99 75.88
N ASN A 47 -114.83 -142.89 75.10
CA ASN A 47 -114.37 -143.22 73.75
C ASN A 47 -114.63 -142.12 72.72
N GLU A 48 -115.65 -141.27 72.93
CA GLU A 48 -115.97 -140.17 72.00
C GLU A 48 -115.06 -138.95 72.17
N THR A 49 -114.56 -138.68 73.38
CA THR A 49 -113.69 -137.51 73.65
C THR A 49 -112.33 -137.65 72.98
N LEU A 50 -111.63 -138.78 73.20
CA LEU A 50 -110.32 -139.08 72.62
C LEU A 50 -110.31 -139.01 71.08
N LYS A 51 -111.43 -139.39 70.45
CA LYS A 51 -111.59 -139.36 68.99
C LYS A 51 -111.61 -137.93 68.42
N ASN A 52 -112.12 -136.97 69.18
CA ASN A 52 -112.19 -135.57 68.75
C ASN A 52 -110.84 -134.85 68.88
N GLU A 53 -110.05 -135.15 69.91
CA GLU A 53 -108.71 -134.57 70.11
C GLU A 53 -107.74 -134.97 68.99
N SER A 54 -107.77 -136.25 68.56
CA SER A 54 -106.95 -136.74 67.45
C SER A 54 -107.16 -135.94 66.15
N ALA A 55 -108.39 -135.48 65.88
CA ALA A 55 -108.73 -134.75 64.66
C ALA A 55 -108.25 -133.29 64.65
N THR A 56 -108.02 -132.66 65.80
CA THR A 56 -107.57 -131.25 65.85
C THR A 56 -106.07 -131.11 65.58
N LEU A 57 -105.26 -132.04 66.09
CA LEU A 57 -103.80 -132.03 65.94
C LEU A 57 -103.35 -132.09 64.46
N VAL A 58 -104.01 -132.90 63.63
CA VAL A 58 -103.67 -133.06 62.20
C VAL A 58 -103.73 -131.73 61.44
N LYS A 59 -104.76 -130.89 61.70
CA LYS A 59 -104.93 -129.57 61.06
C LYS A 59 -103.80 -128.59 61.39
N ILE A 60 -103.19 -128.70 62.57
CA ILE A 60 -102.12 -127.79 63.01
C ILE A 60 -100.84 -128.08 62.19
N CYS A 61 -100.53 -129.35 61.95
CA CYS A 61 -99.35 -129.75 61.18
C CYS A 61 -99.38 -129.29 59.71
N GLU A 62 -100.54 -129.32 59.05
CA GLU A 62 -100.66 -128.88 57.65
C GLU A 62 -100.47 -127.35 57.48
N ASN A 63 -100.95 -126.55 58.44
CA ASN A 63 -100.80 -125.09 58.37
C ASN A 63 -99.32 -124.68 58.46
N LEU A 64 -98.58 -125.18 59.46
CA LEU A 64 -97.17 -124.84 59.69
C LEU A 64 -96.29 -125.13 58.46
N LYS A 65 -96.56 -126.24 57.76
CA LYS A 65 -95.83 -126.62 56.53
C LYS A 65 -96.02 -125.61 55.39
N ASN A 66 -97.22 -125.03 55.27
CA ASN A 66 -97.54 -124.05 54.22
C ASN A 66 -96.96 -122.65 54.49
N GLU A 67 -96.65 -122.32 55.76
CA GLU A 67 -95.97 -121.06 56.09
C GLU A 67 -94.46 -121.14 55.83
N LEU A 68 -93.82 -122.26 56.18
CA LEU A 68 -92.40 -122.51 55.91
C LEU A 68 -92.05 -122.31 54.42
N GLN A 69 -92.83 -122.90 53.51
CA GLN A 69 -92.58 -122.82 52.07
C GLN A 69 -92.77 -121.40 51.48
N LYS A 70 -93.50 -120.51 52.18
CA LYS A 70 -93.60 -119.09 51.78
C LYS A 70 -92.33 -118.34 52.19
N ALA A 71 -91.80 -118.58 53.39
CA ALA A 71 -90.58 -117.93 53.88
C ALA A 71 -89.38 -118.24 52.97
N GLU A 72 -89.21 -119.50 52.55
CA GLU A 72 -88.12 -119.95 51.69
C GLU A 72 -88.05 -119.17 50.35
N ARG A 73 -89.20 -118.97 49.69
CA ARG A 73 -89.27 -118.21 48.42
C ARG A 73 -88.94 -116.74 48.60
N THR A 74 -89.38 -116.13 49.70
CA THR A 74 -89.08 -114.73 50.02
C THR A 74 -87.57 -114.53 50.23
N ILE A 75 -86.89 -115.47 50.89
CA ILE A 75 -85.43 -115.42 51.09
C ILE A 75 -84.66 -115.49 49.76
N PHE A 76 -85.15 -116.25 48.77
CA PHE A 76 -84.49 -116.35 47.46
C PHE A 76 -84.50 -115.00 46.72
N ILE A 77 -85.69 -114.40 46.55
CA ILE A 77 -85.85 -113.13 45.81
C ILE A 77 -85.06 -111.98 46.46
N LEU A 78 -84.98 -111.97 47.80
CA LEU A 78 -84.18 -110.97 48.52
C LEU A 78 -82.67 -111.07 48.22
N LYS A 79 -82.13 -112.23 47.83
CA LYS A 79 -80.71 -112.37 47.46
C LYS A 79 -80.41 -111.75 46.10
N GLU A 80 -81.21 -112.04 45.09
CA GLU A 80 -81.00 -111.48 43.73
C GLU A 80 -81.05 -109.94 43.75
N HIS A 81 -81.88 -109.34 44.62
CA HIS A 81 -81.90 -107.89 44.85
C HIS A 81 -80.64 -107.36 45.56
N ILE A 82 -80.03 -108.12 46.47
CA ILE A 82 -78.77 -107.74 47.15
C ILE A 82 -77.60 -107.81 46.15
N ASP A 83 -77.51 -108.88 45.35
CA ASP A 83 -76.43 -109.06 44.39
C ASP A 83 -76.46 -107.97 43.29
N ALA A 84 -77.65 -107.64 42.77
CA ALA A 84 -77.83 -106.55 41.81
C ALA A 84 -77.52 -105.16 42.42
N ALA A 85 -77.85 -104.94 43.70
CA ALA A 85 -77.48 -103.71 44.40
C ALA A 85 -75.94 -103.59 44.51
N ALA A 86 -75.24 -104.66 44.88
CA ALA A 86 -73.79 -104.69 45.05
C ALA A 86 -72.99 -104.54 43.73
N GLU A 87 -73.59 -104.78 42.56
CA GLU A 87 -73.00 -104.40 41.27
C GLU A 87 -73.24 -102.92 40.93
N SER A 88 -74.43 -102.39 41.24
CA SER A 88 -74.70 -100.95 41.08
C SER A 88 -73.83 -100.09 42.00
N GLU A 89 -73.56 -100.55 43.22
CA GLU A 89 -72.71 -99.91 44.22
C GLU A 89 -71.29 -99.69 43.70
N LYS A 90 -70.67 -100.70 43.06
CA LYS A 90 -69.32 -100.59 42.45
C LYS A 90 -69.26 -99.60 41.28
N MET A 91 -70.34 -99.50 40.49
CA MET A 91 -70.40 -98.52 39.40
C MET A 91 -70.59 -97.09 39.96
N ILE A 92 -71.36 -96.95 41.04
CA ILE A 92 -71.51 -95.69 41.78
C ILE A 92 -70.18 -95.31 42.43
N GLU A 93 -69.43 -96.24 43.02
CA GLU A 93 -68.08 -96.04 43.58
C GLU A 93 -67.12 -95.48 42.52
N ILE A 94 -66.99 -96.13 41.36
CA ILE A 94 -66.14 -95.69 40.25
C ILE A 94 -66.56 -94.33 39.67
N LEU A 95 -67.85 -94.00 39.66
CA LEU A 95 -68.34 -92.69 39.25
C LEU A 95 -68.12 -91.63 40.34
N THR A 96 -68.21 -92.00 41.61
CA THR A 96 -67.99 -91.13 42.77
C THR A 96 -66.51 -90.76 42.86
N ASP A 97 -65.59 -91.71 42.73
CA ASP A 97 -64.14 -91.45 42.65
C ASP A 97 -63.81 -90.46 41.52
N LYS A 98 -64.39 -90.67 40.32
CA LYS A 98 -64.20 -89.76 39.18
C LYS A 98 -64.80 -88.39 39.39
N ASN A 99 -65.94 -88.30 40.06
CA ASN A 99 -66.57 -87.02 40.38
C ASN A 99 -65.72 -86.27 41.43
N ILE A 100 -65.29 -86.96 42.49
CA ILE A 100 -64.34 -86.44 43.49
C ILE A 100 -63.03 -85.96 42.84
N ASP A 101 -62.48 -86.69 41.86
CA ASP A 101 -61.26 -86.28 41.15
C ASP A 101 -61.48 -85.14 40.13
N LEU A 102 -62.71 -84.93 39.66
CA LEU A 102 -63.09 -83.75 38.87
C LEU A 102 -63.35 -82.54 39.78
N GLU A 103 -64.03 -82.72 40.91
CA GLU A 103 -64.24 -81.71 41.95
C GLU A 103 -62.89 -81.22 42.51
N LYS A 104 -61.96 -82.12 42.86
CA LYS A 104 -60.57 -81.72 43.23
C LYS A 104 -59.93 -80.82 42.18
N LYS A 105 -60.03 -81.18 40.90
CA LYS A 105 -59.43 -80.41 39.79
C LYS A 105 -60.12 -79.08 39.56
N LEU A 106 -61.45 -79.05 39.69
CA LEU A 106 -62.26 -77.84 39.57
C LEU A 106 -61.93 -76.89 40.73
N ASN A 107 -61.91 -77.37 41.97
CA ASN A 107 -61.49 -76.61 43.14
C ASN A 107 -60.06 -76.06 42.98
N THR A 108 -59.08 -76.86 42.51
CA THR A 108 -57.72 -76.33 42.28
C THR A 108 -57.65 -75.33 41.14
N LEU A 109 -58.56 -75.40 40.16
CA LEU A 109 -58.64 -74.40 39.09
C LEU A 109 -59.29 -73.10 39.59
N GLU A 110 -60.34 -73.20 40.39
CA GLU A 110 -60.99 -72.07 41.06
C GLU A 110 -60.01 -71.38 42.03
N GLU A 111 -59.26 -72.13 42.83
CA GLU A 111 -58.16 -71.64 43.69
C GLU A 111 -57.11 -70.88 42.86
N THR A 112 -56.64 -71.43 41.73
CA THR A 112 -55.70 -70.69 40.87
C THR A 112 -56.32 -69.46 40.17
N VAL A 113 -57.63 -69.45 39.93
CA VAL A 113 -58.32 -68.27 39.37
C VAL A 113 -58.47 -67.19 40.44
N GLU A 114 -58.80 -67.55 41.68
CA GLU A 114 -58.85 -66.64 42.82
C GLU A 114 -57.46 -66.03 43.11
N ASP A 115 -56.39 -66.84 43.05
CA ASP A 115 -55.00 -66.35 43.06
C ASP A 115 -54.71 -65.36 41.92
N TYR A 116 -55.10 -65.68 40.68
CA TYR A 116 -54.87 -64.77 39.53
C TYR A 116 -55.69 -63.48 39.61
N GLU A 117 -56.92 -63.51 40.14
CA GLU A 117 -57.73 -62.31 40.35
C GLU A 117 -57.19 -61.46 41.52
N ALA A 118 -56.68 -62.07 42.59
CA ALA A 118 -55.98 -61.38 43.66
C ALA A 118 -54.69 -60.71 43.17
N ILE A 119 -53.88 -61.40 42.36
CA ILE A 119 -52.69 -60.82 41.72
C ILE A 119 -53.09 -59.64 40.81
N ARG A 120 -54.14 -59.80 39.98
CA ARG A 120 -54.59 -58.72 39.09
C ARG A 120 -55.09 -57.50 39.87
N SER A 121 -55.80 -57.71 40.99
CA SER A 121 -56.24 -56.62 41.87
C SER A 121 -55.06 -55.89 42.51
N MET A 122 -54.00 -56.62 42.89
CA MET A 122 -52.77 -56.03 43.43
C MET A 122 -51.99 -55.26 42.34
N ASP A 123 -51.90 -55.79 41.12
CA ASP A 123 -51.30 -55.08 39.98
C ASP A 123 -52.07 -53.80 39.64
N GLU A 124 -53.40 -53.81 39.74
CA GLU A 124 -54.27 -52.66 39.49
C GLU A 124 -54.09 -51.55 40.58
N GLU A 125 -53.93 -51.94 41.85
CA GLU A 125 -53.57 -51.03 42.96
C GLU A 125 -52.13 -50.47 42.82
N ILE A 126 -51.17 -51.31 42.41
CA ILE A 126 -49.78 -50.90 42.13
C ILE A 126 -49.74 -49.91 40.95
N LEU A 127 -50.55 -50.11 39.90
CA LEU A 127 -50.63 -49.22 38.74
C LEU A 127 -51.36 -47.90 39.03
N GLU A 128 -52.24 -47.84 40.03
CA GLU A 128 -52.83 -46.58 40.48
C GLU A 128 -51.86 -45.80 41.37
N THR A 129 -51.27 -46.45 42.38
CA THR A 129 -50.28 -45.81 43.28
C THR A 129 -49.04 -45.31 42.53
N GLN A 130 -48.56 -46.04 41.51
CA GLN A 130 -47.50 -45.54 40.62
C GLN A 130 -47.93 -44.30 39.82
N ARG A 131 -49.19 -44.23 39.38
CA ARG A 131 -49.72 -43.11 38.59
C ARG A 131 -49.94 -41.86 39.44
N GLU A 132 -50.39 -42.03 40.68
CA GLU A 132 -50.48 -40.94 41.65
C GLU A 132 -49.08 -40.40 42.00
N ALA A 133 -48.10 -41.27 42.26
CA ALA A 133 -46.72 -40.86 42.51
C ALA A 133 -46.05 -40.20 41.28
N GLU A 134 -46.28 -40.70 40.06
CA GLU A 134 -45.80 -40.06 38.83
C GLU A 134 -46.41 -38.67 38.64
N LYS A 135 -47.68 -38.49 39.01
CA LYS A 135 -48.36 -37.19 38.97
C LYS A 135 -47.81 -36.22 40.03
N GLU A 136 -47.63 -36.67 41.27
CA GLU A 136 -47.07 -35.83 42.35
C GLU A 136 -45.64 -35.35 41.99
N LEU A 137 -44.79 -36.25 41.49
CA LEU A 137 -43.44 -35.90 41.01
C LEU A 137 -43.45 -34.93 39.81
N ARG A 138 -44.48 -34.97 38.93
CA ARG A 138 -44.65 -33.95 37.87
C ARG A 138 -45.06 -32.60 38.45
N GLU A 139 -45.96 -32.57 39.42
CA GLU A 139 -46.41 -31.32 40.06
C GLU A 139 -45.25 -30.67 40.86
N GLU A 140 -44.40 -31.46 41.54
CA GLU A 140 -43.14 -30.97 42.13
C GLU A 140 -42.15 -30.45 41.07
N LEU A 141 -42.02 -31.13 39.93
CA LEU A 141 -41.13 -30.71 38.84
C LEU A 141 -41.58 -29.38 38.23
N ASP A 142 -42.88 -29.17 38.01
CA ASP A 142 -43.41 -27.92 37.48
C ASP A 142 -43.33 -26.76 38.50
N LEU A 143 -43.52 -27.04 39.80
CA LEU A 143 -43.28 -26.09 40.88
C LEU A 143 -41.80 -25.67 40.97
N THR A 144 -40.87 -26.63 40.88
CA THR A 144 -39.43 -26.34 40.94
C THR A 144 -38.92 -25.64 39.68
N ASN A 145 -39.39 -26.01 38.48
CA ASN A 145 -39.14 -25.28 37.24
C ASN A 145 -39.69 -23.84 37.29
N SER A 146 -40.89 -23.65 37.81
CA SER A 146 -41.49 -22.32 38.00
C SER A 146 -40.66 -21.46 38.97
N ARG A 147 -40.17 -22.05 40.06
CA ARG A 147 -39.25 -21.39 41.00
C ARG A 147 -37.90 -21.04 40.34
N MET A 148 -37.36 -21.94 39.52
CA MET A 148 -36.10 -21.74 38.79
C MET A 148 -36.21 -20.56 37.80
N ASN A 149 -37.29 -20.51 37.01
CA ASN A 149 -37.55 -19.39 36.09
C ASN A 149 -37.68 -18.04 36.81
N ASN A 150 -38.37 -18.00 37.96
CA ASN A 150 -38.46 -16.79 38.78
C ASN A 150 -37.08 -16.33 39.32
N LEU A 151 -36.22 -17.27 39.74
CA LEU A 151 -34.85 -16.97 40.16
C LEU A 151 -33.98 -16.48 38.99
N LEU A 152 -34.10 -17.06 37.80
CA LEU A 152 -33.39 -16.59 36.60
C LEU A 152 -33.80 -15.15 36.21
N ILE A 153 -35.09 -14.81 36.34
CA ILE A 153 -35.58 -13.44 36.13
C ILE A 153 -34.98 -12.48 37.18
N GLN A 154 -34.94 -12.86 38.46
CA GLN A 154 -34.30 -12.05 39.50
C GLN A 154 -32.80 -11.85 39.25
N ILE A 155 -32.07 -12.92 38.87
CA ILE A 155 -30.65 -12.83 38.50
C ILE A 155 -30.44 -11.85 37.34
N LYS A 156 -31.31 -11.87 36.32
CA LYS A 156 -31.23 -10.90 35.20
C LYS A 156 -31.45 -9.46 35.65
N VAL A 157 -32.45 -9.20 36.50
CA VAL A 157 -32.73 -7.85 37.04
C VAL A 157 -31.57 -7.35 37.91
N TYR A 158 -31.00 -8.20 38.77
CA TYR A 158 -29.81 -7.83 39.55
C TYR A 158 -28.58 -7.60 38.66
N GLY A 159 -28.42 -8.37 37.58
CA GLY A 159 -27.38 -8.14 36.57
C GLY A 159 -27.51 -6.77 35.91
N GLU A 160 -28.71 -6.41 35.44
CA GLU A 160 -29.01 -5.08 34.86
C GLU A 160 -28.75 -3.95 35.86
N GLN A 161 -29.04 -4.16 37.15
CA GLN A 161 -28.77 -3.21 38.22
C GLN A 161 -27.27 -3.06 38.53
N VAL A 162 -26.48 -4.14 38.50
CA VAL A 162 -25.00 -4.09 38.63
C VAL A 162 -24.41 -3.31 37.45
N ASP A 163 -24.89 -3.58 36.24
CA ASP A 163 -24.54 -2.87 35.01
C ASP A 163 -24.75 -1.34 35.10
N GLU A 164 -25.79 -0.88 35.81
CA GLU A 164 -26.02 0.54 36.09
C GLU A 164 -25.09 1.10 37.17
N TYR A 165 -24.82 0.32 38.22
CA TYR A 165 -23.86 0.72 39.26
C TYR A 165 -22.43 0.82 38.73
N GLU A 166 -21.98 -0.08 37.84
CA GLU A 166 -20.66 0.05 37.18
C GLU A 166 -20.57 1.33 36.34
N LYS A 167 -21.60 1.65 35.56
CA LYS A 167 -21.70 2.90 34.78
C LYS A 167 -21.70 4.13 35.68
N MET A 168 -22.24 4.04 36.90
CA MET A 168 -22.18 5.10 37.90
C MET A 168 -20.78 5.22 38.55
N VAL A 169 -20.17 4.10 38.94
CA VAL A 169 -18.81 4.04 39.50
C VAL A 169 -17.79 4.57 38.50
N MET A 170 -17.89 4.27 37.21
CA MET A 170 -17.02 4.84 36.18
C MET A 170 -17.12 6.37 36.08
N LYS A 171 -18.32 6.95 36.26
CA LYS A 171 -18.50 8.42 36.30
C LYS A 171 -17.86 9.02 37.55
N PHE A 172 -18.02 8.38 38.72
CA PHE A 172 -17.36 8.83 39.95
C PHE A 172 -15.83 8.71 39.87
N ARG A 173 -15.28 7.60 39.34
CA ARG A 173 -13.83 7.44 39.13
C ARG A 173 -13.26 8.55 38.25
N ARG A 174 -13.92 8.88 37.13
CA ARG A 174 -13.52 10.02 36.29
C ARG A 174 -13.56 11.34 37.07
N LYS A 175 -14.63 11.62 37.82
CA LYS A 175 -14.71 12.89 38.55
C LYS A 175 -13.71 12.99 39.71
N ILE A 176 -13.34 11.86 40.32
CA ILE A 176 -12.24 11.80 41.32
C ILE A 176 -10.89 12.08 40.64
N SER A 177 -10.64 11.51 39.46
CA SER A 177 -9.44 11.82 38.65
C SER A 177 -9.37 13.33 38.30
N GLU A 178 -10.42 13.90 37.71
CA GLU A 178 -10.51 15.35 37.41
C GLU A 178 -10.24 16.22 38.66
N LEU A 179 -10.81 15.86 39.81
CA LEU A 179 -10.64 16.61 41.06
C LEU A 179 -9.24 16.43 41.66
N ASN A 180 -8.62 15.26 41.54
CA ASN A 180 -7.25 15.05 41.99
C ASN A 180 -6.25 15.87 41.14
N GLU A 181 -6.49 16.02 39.84
CA GLU A 181 -5.68 16.87 38.97
C GLU A 181 -5.83 18.35 39.34
N GLU A 182 -7.06 18.82 39.53
CA GLU A 182 -7.38 20.19 39.99
C GLU A 182 -6.78 20.48 41.39
N ILE A 183 -6.73 19.48 42.27
CA ILE A 183 -6.07 19.56 43.58
C ILE A 183 -4.55 19.60 43.42
N GLN A 184 -3.96 18.78 42.55
CA GLN A 184 -2.51 18.72 42.35
C GLN A 184 -1.99 19.99 41.67
N GLU A 185 -2.74 20.55 40.73
CA GLU A 185 -2.45 21.85 40.11
C GLU A 185 -2.44 22.97 41.14
N ARG A 186 -3.47 23.08 41.99
CA ARG A 186 -3.46 24.05 43.08
C ARG A 186 -2.35 23.81 44.10
N GLN A 187 -1.95 22.56 44.36
CA GLN A 187 -0.80 22.29 45.22
C GLN A 187 0.49 22.82 44.58
N ASP A 188 0.76 22.51 43.30
CA ASP A 188 1.94 23.01 42.59
C ASP A 188 1.97 24.54 42.51
N GLU A 189 0.82 25.19 42.26
CA GLU A 189 0.67 26.65 42.33
C GLU A 189 1.01 27.17 43.73
N ILE A 190 0.41 26.60 44.78
CA ILE A 190 0.68 27.00 46.18
C ILE A 190 2.15 26.80 46.52
N ILE A 191 2.81 25.75 46.03
CA ILE A 191 4.23 25.49 46.24
C ILE A 191 5.08 26.55 45.52
N SER A 192 4.82 26.81 44.23
CA SER A 192 5.54 27.82 43.46
C SER A 192 5.35 29.23 44.05
N LEU A 193 4.13 29.57 44.49
CA LEU A 193 3.84 30.81 45.22
C LEU A 193 4.53 30.85 46.58
N ASN A 194 4.68 29.73 47.30
CA ASN A 194 5.45 29.68 48.56
C ASN A 194 6.97 29.74 48.34
N GLU A 195 7.50 29.34 47.18
CA GLU A 195 8.89 29.56 46.80
C GLU A 195 9.11 31.03 46.42
N GLN A 196 8.21 31.62 45.62
CA GLN A 196 8.22 33.04 45.29
C GLN A 196 8.08 33.94 46.53
N LEU A 197 7.16 33.63 47.46
CA LEU A 197 6.99 34.37 48.72
C LEU A 197 8.18 34.21 49.71
N LYS A 198 9.10 33.27 49.47
CA LYS A 198 10.38 33.16 50.19
C LYS A 198 11.52 33.89 49.46
N GLY A 199 11.30 34.32 48.22
CA GLY A 199 12.20 35.15 47.43
C GLY A 199 11.67 36.59 47.32
N GLU A 200 12.09 37.42 48.28
CA GLU A 200 11.76 38.85 48.42
C GLU A 200 10.38 39.19 49.03
N ASP A 201 10.40 39.73 50.25
CA ASP A 201 9.29 40.49 50.82
C ASP A 201 9.01 41.74 49.95
N ASN A 202 7.99 41.72 49.08
CA ASN A 202 7.07 42.83 48.78
C ASN A 202 6.12 42.51 47.60
N ASN A 203 4.83 42.27 47.87
CA ASN A 203 3.68 43.01 47.28
C ASN A 203 2.32 42.31 47.53
N VAL A 204 1.49 42.89 48.39
CA VAL A 204 0.05 42.56 48.47
C VAL A 204 -0.78 43.35 47.44
N MET A 205 -0.19 44.38 46.80
CA MET A 205 -0.78 45.10 45.65
C MET A 205 -0.65 44.35 44.30
N SER A 206 -0.11 43.13 44.33
CA SER A 206 0.28 42.34 43.15
C SER A 206 -0.90 41.82 42.33
N VAL A 207 -1.88 41.12 42.91
CA VAL A 207 -2.86 40.33 42.12
C VAL A 207 -3.65 41.17 41.10
N GLN A 208 -4.15 42.34 41.51
CA GLN A 208 -4.97 43.18 40.63
C GLN A 208 -4.12 43.96 39.61
N SER A 209 -2.86 44.25 39.92
CA SER A 209 -1.91 44.84 38.98
C SER A 209 -1.35 43.80 38.00
N ILE A 210 -1.16 42.54 38.43
CA ILE A 210 -0.82 41.39 37.58
C ILE A 210 -1.96 41.15 36.57
N GLN A 211 -3.23 41.13 37.00
CA GLN A 211 -4.37 41.01 36.09
C GLN A 211 -4.43 42.14 35.07
N LEU A 212 -4.19 43.39 35.48
CA LEU A 212 -4.15 44.52 34.56
C LEU A 212 -2.94 44.43 33.60
N THR A 213 -1.80 43.92 34.09
CA THR A 213 -0.57 43.75 33.30
C THR A 213 -0.69 42.59 32.32
N THR A 214 -1.32 41.46 32.67
CA THR A 214 -1.60 40.37 31.73
C THR A 214 -2.69 40.73 30.73
N ALA A 215 -3.71 41.50 31.11
CA ALA A 215 -4.66 42.07 30.15
C ALA A 215 -3.97 43.05 29.17
N THR A 216 -3.06 43.89 29.66
CA THR A 216 -2.28 44.81 28.81
C THR A 216 -1.30 44.04 27.92
N ARG A 217 -0.64 43.00 28.43
CA ARG A 217 0.31 42.15 27.69
C ARG A 217 -0.41 41.34 26.61
N THR A 218 -1.54 40.70 26.92
CA THR A 218 -2.34 39.96 25.93
C THR A 218 -2.98 40.87 24.89
N PHE A 219 -3.31 42.12 25.24
CA PHE A 219 -3.69 43.13 24.25
C PHE A 219 -2.52 43.56 23.35
N ALA A 220 -1.32 43.74 23.91
CA ALA A 220 -0.11 44.01 23.12
C ALA A 220 0.24 42.84 22.18
N GLU A 221 0.28 41.60 22.70
CA GLU A 221 0.47 40.36 21.94
C GLU A 221 -0.58 40.21 20.82
N LEU A 222 -1.83 40.64 21.06
CA LEU A 222 -2.89 40.68 20.04
C LEU A 222 -2.62 41.75 18.97
N VAL A 223 -2.26 42.97 19.37
CA VAL A 223 -1.93 44.06 18.43
C VAL A 223 -0.72 43.67 17.58
N ASP A 224 0.35 43.20 18.18
CA ASP A 224 1.56 42.72 17.50
C ASP A 224 1.21 41.59 16.51
N LYS A 225 0.36 40.64 16.92
CA LYS A 225 -0.12 39.55 16.05
C LYS A 225 -0.93 40.04 14.85
N GLU A 226 -1.85 40.99 15.04
CA GLU A 226 -2.64 41.53 13.93
C GLU A 226 -1.79 42.41 13.00
N VAL A 227 -0.81 43.15 13.52
CA VAL A 227 0.21 43.85 12.72
C VAL A 227 1.03 42.85 11.90
N CYS A 228 1.61 41.82 12.54
CA CYS A 228 2.34 40.74 11.87
C CYS A 228 1.48 40.02 10.81
N ALA A 229 0.17 39.88 11.02
CA ALA A 229 -0.75 39.28 10.05
C ALA A 229 -0.97 40.17 8.82
N ILE A 230 -1.02 41.49 8.99
CA ILE A 230 -1.09 42.47 7.90
C ILE A 230 0.24 42.51 7.13
N GLU A 231 1.37 42.53 7.83
CA GLU A 231 2.71 42.46 7.24
C GLU A 231 2.89 41.17 6.43
N LEU A 232 2.61 40.01 7.04
CA LEU A 232 2.69 38.70 6.37
C LEU A 232 1.79 38.63 5.13
N LYS A 233 0.59 39.22 5.16
CA LYS A 233 -0.29 39.30 3.99
C LYS A 233 0.39 40.07 2.84
N TYR A 234 0.92 41.27 3.12
CA TYR A 234 1.55 42.08 2.07
C TYR A 234 2.92 41.53 1.63
N GLU A 235 3.67 40.85 2.49
CA GLU A 235 4.88 40.12 2.10
C GLU A 235 4.57 38.90 1.19
N ILE A 236 3.47 38.19 1.44
CA ILE A 236 2.98 37.14 0.51
C ILE A 236 2.57 37.78 -0.83
N GLU A 237 1.89 38.93 -0.82
CA GLU A 237 1.50 39.66 -2.03
C GLU A 237 2.74 40.12 -2.83
N LEU A 238 3.71 40.75 -2.17
CA LEU A 238 5.00 41.15 -2.71
C LEU A 238 5.78 39.95 -3.27
N SER A 239 5.84 38.83 -2.54
CA SER A 239 6.49 37.60 -3.00
C SER A 239 5.84 37.03 -4.27
N ASN A 240 4.50 37.13 -4.38
CA ASN A 240 3.78 36.72 -5.58
C ASN A 240 4.03 37.67 -6.76
N TYR A 241 4.06 38.99 -6.55
CA TYR A 241 4.43 39.96 -7.58
C TYR A 241 5.88 39.76 -8.05
N LEU A 242 6.83 39.60 -7.13
CA LEU A 242 8.23 39.32 -7.45
C LEU A 242 8.38 38.00 -8.23
N ARG A 243 7.65 36.94 -7.86
CA ARG A 243 7.64 35.68 -8.61
C ARG A 243 7.12 35.87 -10.04
N ALA A 244 6.16 36.76 -10.28
CA ALA A 244 5.62 37.05 -11.61
C ALA A 244 6.62 37.76 -12.55
N PHE A 245 7.69 38.37 -12.03
CA PHE A 245 8.81 38.88 -12.84
C PHE A 245 9.90 37.85 -13.14
N LEU A 246 9.83 36.63 -12.57
CA LEU A 246 10.82 35.58 -12.79
C LEU A 246 10.44 34.70 -14.00
N PRO A 247 11.40 34.32 -14.86
CA PRO A 247 11.13 33.55 -16.07
C PRO A 247 10.72 32.10 -15.77
N ASP A 248 9.95 31.47 -16.66
CA ASP A 248 9.45 30.08 -16.52
C ASP A 248 10.53 29.03 -16.21
N ASN A 249 11.80 29.29 -16.52
CA ASN A 249 12.90 28.38 -16.20
C ASN A 249 13.35 28.43 -14.72
N PHE A 250 12.86 29.39 -13.94
CA PHE A 250 13.04 29.47 -12.49
C PHE A 250 12.09 28.49 -11.77
N THR A 251 10.83 28.43 -12.21
CA THR A 251 9.71 27.68 -11.60
C THR A 251 9.53 26.24 -12.09
N LYS A 252 10.45 25.70 -12.90
CA LYS A 252 10.44 24.28 -13.28
C LYS A 252 10.79 23.39 -12.07
N PRO A 253 10.22 22.17 -11.97
CA PRO A 253 10.61 21.21 -10.93
C PRO A 253 12.12 20.93 -10.93
N GLY A 254 12.76 21.02 -9.76
CA GLY A 254 14.22 20.95 -9.61
C GLY A 254 14.97 22.20 -10.10
N GLY A 255 14.24 23.28 -10.41
CA GLY A 255 14.78 24.58 -10.81
C GLY A 255 15.23 25.44 -9.64
N ASP A 256 15.59 26.69 -9.94
CA ASP A 256 16.12 27.62 -8.94
C ASP A 256 15.07 28.02 -7.89
N ASN A 257 13.77 28.00 -8.23
CA ASN A 257 12.67 28.14 -7.26
C ASN A 257 12.72 27.09 -6.15
N ASP A 258 12.93 25.83 -6.53
CA ASP A 258 12.89 24.71 -5.60
C ASP A 258 14.15 24.69 -4.72
N ALA A 259 15.27 25.20 -5.23
CA ALA A 259 16.47 25.47 -4.45
C ALA A 259 16.27 26.59 -3.41
N VAL A 260 15.60 27.70 -3.76
CA VAL A 260 15.20 28.75 -2.81
C VAL A 260 14.28 28.15 -1.73
N LEU A 261 13.24 27.44 -2.15
CA LEU A 261 12.26 26.85 -1.26
C LEU A 261 12.88 25.79 -0.33
N LEU A 262 13.79 24.95 -0.81
CA LEU A 262 14.51 23.97 0.03
C LEU A 262 15.34 24.67 1.10
N THR A 263 16.13 25.67 0.72
CA THR A 263 16.97 26.45 1.67
C THR A 263 16.11 27.07 2.78
N VAL A 264 15.04 27.77 2.40
CA VAL A 264 14.13 28.40 3.37
C VAL A 264 13.36 27.36 4.20
N CYS A 265 12.97 26.23 3.60
CA CYS A 265 12.24 25.17 4.30
C CYS A 265 13.09 24.53 5.40
N CYS A 266 14.37 24.24 5.15
CA CYS A 266 15.25 23.67 6.18
C CYS A 266 15.40 24.62 7.39
N SER A 267 15.72 25.90 7.16
CA SER A 267 15.82 26.89 8.24
C SER A 267 14.51 27.13 8.98
N ARG A 268 13.37 27.19 8.26
CA ARG A 268 12.05 27.37 8.87
C ARG A 268 11.64 26.16 9.70
N LEU A 269 11.97 24.94 9.24
CA LEU A 269 11.73 23.70 9.96
C LEU A 269 12.62 23.56 11.20
N SER A 270 13.90 23.98 11.10
CA SER A 270 14.85 24.09 12.21
C SER A 270 14.34 25.03 13.31
N ALA A 271 13.83 26.21 12.91
CA ALA A 271 13.20 27.18 13.79
C ALA A 271 11.89 26.65 14.42
N LYS A 272 10.99 26.08 13.62
CA LYS A 272 9.72 25.47 14.10
C LYS A 272 9.96 24.34 15.10
N THR A 273 10.93 23.48 14.84
CA THR A 273 11.32 22.38 15.76
C THR A 273 11.80 22.94 17.10
N THR A 274 12.62 23.99 17.06
CA THR A 274 13.14 24.69 18.25
C THR A 274 12.04 25.45 19.00
N LEU A 275 11.05 26.01 18.29
CA LEU A 275 9.88 26.66 18.87
C LEU A 275 8.95 25.63 19.55
N LEU A 276 8.66 24.51 18.88
CA LEU A 276 7.82 23.43 19.40
C LEU A 276 8.39 22.88 20.72
N ALA A 277 9.71 22.68 20.81
CA ALA A 277 10.39 22.27 22.05
C ALA A 277 10.19 23.29 23.20
N LYS A 278 10.21 24.60 22.90
CA LYS A 278 9.96 25.66 23.89
C LYS A 278 8.50 25.70 24.33
N LEU A 279 7.56 25.55 23.39
CA LEU A 279 6.11 25.58 23.68
C LEU A 279 5.66 24.39 24.52
N ILE A 280 6.20 23.18 24.28
CA ILE A 280 5.92 22.00 25.12
C ILE A 280 6.37 22.24 26.56
N ASN A 281 7.62 22.70 26.76
CA ASN A 281 8.15 22.99 28.09
C ASN A 281 7.45 24.17 28.80
N LEU A 282 6.81 25.07 28.04
CA LEU A 282 6.01 26.17 28.59
C LEU A 282 4.58 25.71 28.97
N LYS A 283 3.98 24.78 28.22
CA LYS A 283 2.66 24.21 28.52
C LYS A 283 2.72 23.19 29.66
N TYR A 284 3.78 22.38 29.70
CA TYR A 284 4.00 21.34 30.72
C TYR A 284 5.27 21.64 31.54
N PRO A 285 5.27 22.72 32.35
CA PRO A 285 6.41 23.03 33.20
C PRO A 285 6.66 21.90 34.21
N PRO A 286 7.93 21.55 34.50
CA PRO A 286 8.26 20.60 35.57
C PRO A 286 7.93 21.20 36.94
N ALA A 287 7.37 20.41 37.85
CA ALA A 287 6.98 20.89 39.18
C ALA A 287 8.15 21.42 40.02
N SER A 288 7.87 22.48 40.80
CA SER A 288 8.75 22.99 41.84
C SER A 288 9.19 21.89 42.81
N GLY A 289 10.50 21.70 42.97
CA GLY A 289 11.10 20.63 43.77
C GLY A 289 11.15 19.25 43.10
N GLY A 290 10.63 19.09 41.87
CA GLY A 290 10.66 17.84 41.10
C GLY A 290 9.42 16.94 41.28
N ILE A 291 9.49 15.74 40.69
CA ILE A 291 8.41 14.73 40.70
C ILE A 291 8.23 14.16 42.12
N ARG A 292 6.99 13.77 42.43
CA ARG A 292 6.53 13.34 43.76
C ARG A 292 5.58 12.14 43.62
N ARG A 293 5.21 11.48 44.73
CA ARG A 293 4.35 10.28 44.65
C ARG A 293 2.96 10.61 44.12
N GLU A 294 2.36 11.68 44.63
CA GLU A 294 1.05 12.20 44.24
C GLU A 294 0.93 12.49 42.74
N HIS A 295 2.01 12.97 42.10
CA HIS A 295 2.09 13.17 40.65
C HIS A 295 1.99 11.88 39.81
N VAL A 296 2.25 10.72 40.43
CA VAL A 296 2.28 9.39 39.80
C VAL A 296 1.07 8.56 40.21
N THR A 297 0.54 8.76 41.41
CA THR A 297 -0.53 7.93 41.99
C THR A 297 -1.91 8.59 42.03
N LYS A 298 -2.02 9.91 41.77
CA LYS A 298 -3.29 10.66 41.88
C LYS A 298 -3.66 11.49 40.65
N SER A 299 -2.68 11.88 39.83
CA SER A 299 -2.85 12.72 38.63
C SER A 299 -2.11 12.15 37.42
N HIS A 300 -2.47 12.51 36.18
CA HIS A 300 -1.70 12.12 35.00
C HIS A 300 -0.43 12.97 34.75
N LYS A 301 -0.12 13.96 35.61
CA LYS A 301 1.02 14.89 35.42
C LYS A 301 2.38 14.19 35.19
N ALA A 302 2.71 13.14 35.94
CA ALA A 302 3.99 12.46 35.73
C ALA A 302 4.05 11.68 34.40
N GLU A 303 2.91 11.25 33.89
CA GLU A 303 2.80 10.63 32.56
C GLU A 303 2.91 11.68 31.44
N GLN A 304 2.30 12.85 31.63
CA GLN A 304 2.48 14.01 30.75
C GLN A 304 3.93 14.50 30.68
N TRP A 305 4.63 14.61 31.81
CA TRP A 305 6.06 14.95 31.81
C TRP A 305 6.92 13.87 31.15
N ALA A 306 6.62 12.58 31.37
CA ALA A 306 7.30 11.48 30.68
C ALA A 306 7.09 11.55 29.17
N HIS A 307 5.86 11.81 28.72
CA HIS A 307 5.54 12.01 27.31
C HIS A 307 6.27 13.23 26.75
N CYS A 308 6.27 14.37 27.44
CA CYS A 308 6.93 15.59 26.99
C CYS A 308 8.45 15.43 26.88
N ALA A 309 9.08 14.68 27.79
CA ALA A 309 10.50 14.35 27.71
C ALA A 309 10.81 13.38 26.55
N LYS A 310 10.01 12.32 26.37
CA LYS A 310 10.07 11.39 25.22
C LYS A 310 9.92 12.12 23.88
N PHE A 311 8.92 12.99 23.78
CA PHE A 311 8.70 13.83 22.60
C PHE A 311 9.86 14.80 22.39
N SER A 312 10.38 15.43 23.44
CA SER A 312 11.55 16.34 23.35
C SER A 312 12.82 15.61 22.89
N PHE A 313 13.06 14.37 23.32
CA PHE A 313 14.15 13.53 22.81
C PHE A 313 14.01 13.26 21.30
N LEU A 314 12.82 12.85 20.85
CA LEU A 314 12.54 12.62 19.42
C LEU A 314 12.66 13.91 18.61
N LEU A 315 12.12 15.02 19.13
CA LEU A 315 12.13 16.34 18.51
C LEU A 315 13.55 16.92 18.37
N ASN A 316 14.44 16.63 19.32
CA ASN A 316 15.85 16.99 19.17
C ASN A 316 16.61 16.09 18.19
N ASN A 317 16.28 14.80 18.08
CA ASN A 317 16.82 13.94 17.00
C ASN A 317 16.39 14.44 15.61
N PHE A 318 15.11 14.81 15.47
CA PHE A 318 14.57 15.41 14.26
C PHE A 318 15.23 16.76 13.95
N GLY A 319 15.33 17.66 14.94
CA GLY A 319 15.97 18.97 14.80
C GLY A 319 17.46 18.90 14.44
N CYS A 320 18.17 17.91 14.98
CA CYS A 320 19.54 17.57 14.62
C CYS A 320 19.64 17.19 13.12
N ALA A 321 18.82 16.26 12.64
CA ALA A 321 18.77 15.86 11.23
C ALA A 321 18.39 17.03 10.29
N VAL A 322 17.46 17.88 10.71
CA VAL A 322 17.07 19.09 9.96
C VAL A 322 18.21 20.11 9.92
N ARG A 323 18.95 20.32 11.02
CA ARG A 323 20.11 21.24 11.06
C ARG A 323 21.30 20.74 10.26
N GLN A 324 21.52 19.42 10.17
CA GLN A 324 22.45 18.85 9.18
C GLN A 324 22.02 19.22 7.75
N CYS A 325 20.75 18.98 7.39
CA CYS A 325 20.21 19.32 6.07
C CYS A 325 20.31 20.82 5.75
N GLU A 326 19.94 21.69 6.70
CA GLU A 326 20.09 23.15 6.64
C GLU A 326 21.54 23.56 6.36
N SER A 327 22.47 23.00 7.13
CA SER A 327 23.89 23.31 7.02
C SER A 327 24.47 22.91 5.66
N VAL A 328 24.17 21.71 5.15
CA VAL A 328 24.64 21.29 3.83
C VAL A 328 24.02 22.13 2.71
N VAL A 329 22.71 22.37 2.74
CA VAL A 329 22.03 23.19 1.73
C VAL A 329 22.62 24.61 1.68
N CYS A 330 23.06 25.14 2.81
CA CYS A 330 23.77 26.41 2.92
C CYS A 330 25.28 26.38 2.63
N ARG A 331 25.91 25.21 2.39
CA ARG A 331 27.39 25.06 2.24
C ARG A 331 27.86 24.26 1.01
N CYS A 332 27.01 23.44 0.40
CA CYS A 332 27.35 22.59 -0.77
C CYS A 332 27.66 23.39 -2.06
N THR A 333 28.05 22.72 -3.15
CA THR A 333 28.28 23.41 -4.44
C THR A 333 26.97 23.81 -5.13
N VAL A 334 27.03 24.75 -6.09
CA VAL A 334 25.85 25.21 -6.83
C VAL A 334 25.18 24.07 -7.60
N GLU A 335 25.99 23.22 -8.23
CA GLU A 335 25.58 22.03 -8.98
C GLU A 335 25.01 20.96 -8.04
N ARG A 336 25.37 21.00 -6.75
CA ARG A 336 24.82 20.10 -5.73
C ARG A 336 23.49 20.62 -5.20
N LEU A 337 23.38 21.90 -4.87
CA LEU A 337 22.11 22.53 -4.51
C LEU A 337 21.04 22.29 -5.60
N SER A 338 21.38 22.47 -6.88
CA SER A 338 20.47 22.17 -8.00
C SER A 338 20.05 20.69 -8.08
N ARG A 339 20.90 19.74 -7.66
CA ARG A 339 20.55 18.30 -7.59
C ARG A 339 19.73 17.93 -6.35
N LEU A 340 19.80 18.74 -5.29
CA LEU A 340 19.02 18.56 -4.05
C LEU A 340 17.64 19.22 -4.13
N ALA A 341 17.49 20.27 -4.95
CA ALA A 341 16.25 21.03 -5.12
C ALA A 341 14.95 20.19 -5.24
N PRO A 342 14.89 19.05 -5.96
CA PRO A 342 13.68 18.21 -6.01
C PRO A 342 13.19 17.69 -4.65
N LEU A 343 14.08 17.53 -3.66
CA LEU A 343 13.75 17.10 -2.29
C LEU A 343 12.91 18.15 -1.53
N GLN A 344 12.76 19.36 -2.06
CA GLN A 344 11.88 20.42 -1.52
C GLN A 344 10.49 19.87 -1.17
N SER A 345 9.90 19.07 -2.05
CA SER A 345 8.53 18.55 -1.86
C SER A 345 8.44 17.50 -0.75
N ASP A 346 9.56 16.86 -0.40
CA ASP A 346 9.68 15.85 0.64
C ASP A 346 9.92 16.49 2.01
N ILE A 347 10.87 17.42 2.12
CA ILE A 347 11.09 18.19 3.35
C ILE A 347 9.83 19.01 3.73
N ALA A 348 9.08 19.49 2.73
CA ALA A 348 7.78 20.15 2.93
C ALA A 348 6.62 19.20 3.31
N LYS A 349 6.84 17.87 3.39
CA LYS A 349 5.92 16.94 4.09
C LYS A 349 6.24 16.91 5.57
N GLU A 350 7.52 16.82 5.92
CA GLU A 350 7.99 16.82 7.31
C GLU A 350 7.72 18.14 8.02
N GLU A 351 7.76 19.27 7.32
CA GLU A 351 7.32 20.55 7.89
C GLU A 351 5.84 20.53 8.30
N ARG A 352 4.95 19.97 7.48
CA ARG A 352 3.53 19.83 7.81
C ARG A 352 3.26 18.86 8.96
N MET A 353 4.16 17.91 9.20
CA MET A 353 4.13 17.03 10.38
C MET A 353 4.48 17.79 11.66
N ILE A 354 5.45 18.72 11.63
CA ILE A 354 5.71 19.63 12.76
C ILE A 354 4.56 20.63 12.96
N ASP A 355 3.99 21.18 11.89
CA ASP A 355 2.85 22.09 11.98
C ASP A 355 1.62 21.42 12.62
N TYR A 356 1.37 20.14 12.35
CA TYR A 356 0.34 19.34 13.02
C TYR A 356 0.54 19.30 14.55
N TYR A 357 1.76 19.05 15.05
CA TYR A 357 2.02 19.06 16.50
C TYR A 357 1.94 20.47 17.12
N ILE A 358 2.27 21.53 16.36
CA ILE A 358 2.05 22.92 16.79
C ILE A 358 0.55 23.23 16.88
N ASP A 359 -0.27 22.80 15.92
CA ASP A 359 -1.72 22.95 15.95
C ASP A 359 -2.39 22.10 17.04
N LEU A 360 -1.84 20.94 17.41
CA LEU A 360 -2.29 20.18 18.59
C LEU A 360 -2.09 20.97 19.89
N LEU A 361 -0.92 21.58 20.10
CA LEU A 361 -0.69 22.44 21.28
C LEU A 361 -1.63 23.66 21.29
N LYS A 362 -1.73 24.35 20.15
CA LYS A 362 -2.56 25.55 19.96
C LYS A 362 -4.07 25.29 20.08
N SER A 363 -4.52 24.06 19.84
CA SER A 363 -5.93 23.64 20.02
C SER A 363 -6.19 22.84 21.30
N ASP A 364 -5.21 22.80 22.20
CA ASP A 364 -5.23 22.11 23.50
C ASP A 364 -5.51 20.60 23.42
N LYS A 365 -4.94 19.94 22.39
CA LYS A 365 -5.11 18.51 22.07
C LYS A 365 -3.81 17.71 22.03
N PHE A 366 -2.68 18.36 22.32
CA PHE A 366 -1.45 17.64 22.67
C PHE A 366 -1.59 17.18 24.11
N ASP A 367 -1.37 15.89 24.35
CA ASP A 367 -1.60 15.16 25.61
C ASP A 367 -0.64 13.97 25.74
N GLU A 368 -0.72 13.21 26.83
CA GLU A 368 0.08 11.99 27.04
C GLU A 368 -0.25 10.83 26.08
N ASN A 369 -1.40 10.86 25.40
CA ASN A 369 -1.84 9.86 24.43
C ASN A 369 -1.42 10.19 22.98
N THR A 370 -0.82 11.36 22.74
CA THR A 370 -0.54 11.90 21.41
C THR A 370 0.45 11.02 20.61
N ALA A 371 0.02 10.49 19.47
CA ALA A 371 0.80 9.49 18.73
C ALA A 371 2.18 10.01 18.24
N THR A 372 3.26 9.35 18.66
CA THR A 372 4.65 9.71 18.29
C THR A 372 5.14 9.06 16.98
N ASP A 373 4.30 8.28 16.30
CA ASP A 373 4.67 7.59 15.06
C ASP A 373 5.04 8.54 13.91
N GLY A 374 4.40 9.71 13.84
CA GLY A 374 4.65 10.71 12.80
C GLY A 374 6.10 11.18 12.82
N ILE A 375 6.56 11.66 13.99
CA ILE A 375 7.94 12.12 14.15
C ILE A 375 8.98 10.99 14.06
N ASN A 376 8.66 9.77 14.49
CA ASN A 376 9.56 8.62 14.29
C ASN A 376 9.75 8.26 12.80
N LYS A 377 8.67 8.30 12.00
CA LYS A 377 8.75 8.08 10.54
C LYS A 377 9.54 9.20 9.86
N ALA A 378 9.33 10.44 10.28
CA ALA A 378 10.03 11.62 9.78
C ALA A 378 11.55 11.58 10.07
N ILE A 379 11.94 11.18 11.30
CA ILE A 379 13.34 10.94 11.68
C ILE A 379 13.97 9.92 10.74
N ASN A 380 13.36 8.73 10.59
CA ASN A 380 13.89 7.67 9.73
C ASN A 380 14.00 8.14 8.25
N HIS A 381 13.05 8.96 7.79
CA HIS A 381 13.08 9.51 6.43
C HIS A 381 14.23 10.51 6.25
N LEU A 382 14.45 11.42 7.20
CA LEU A 382 15.58 12.36 7.16
C LEU A 382 16.93 11.64 7.32
N GLU A 383 17.06 10.66 8.22
CA GLU A 383 18.29 9.86 8.36
C GLU A 383 18.62 9.08 7.06
N ASN A 384 17.60 8.56 6.35
CA ASN A 384 17.78 7.99 5.02
C ASN A 384 18.19 9.03 3.96
N ILE A 385 17.58 10.23 3.96
CA ILE A 385 17.97 11.33 3.05
C ILE A 385 19.42 11.75 3.32
N LEU A 386 19.84 11.82 4.58
CA LEU A 386 21.21 12.12 4.98
C LEU A 386 22.20 11.06 4.48
N SER A 387 21.89 9.78 4.68
CA SER A 387 22.71 8.66 4.20
C SER A 387 22.85 8.64 2.67
N ILE A 388 21.76 8.87 1.93
CA ILE A 388 21.73 8.75 0.45
C ILE A 388 22.27 10.02 -0.23
N TYR A 389 21.84 11.20 0.21
CA TYR A 389 22.07 12.45 -0.52
C TYR A 389 23.18 13.31 0.09
N PHE A 390 23.54 13.15 1.36
CA PHE A 390 24.41 14.09 2.08
C PHE A 390 25.73 13.48 2.63
N SER A 391 25.92 12.16 2.52
CA SER A 391 27.03 11.37 3.11
C SER A 391 28.48 11.68 2.67
N ARG A 392 28.72 12.78 1.93
CA ARG A 392 30.05 13.30 1.52
C ARG A 392 30.13 14.83 1.49
N GLU A 393 29.15 15.52 2.05
CA GLU A 393 29.04 16.99 1.98
C GLU A 393 29.54 17.65 3.26
N TRP A 394 29.98 18.90 3.18
CA TRP A 394 30.41 19.67 4.35
C TRP A 394 29.20 20.25 5.10
N TYR A 395 29.16 20.03 6.42
CA TYR A 395 28.13 20.55 7.33
C TYR A 395 28.75 21.08 8.63
N ASP A 396 27.94 21.70 9.48
CA ASP A 396 28.40 22.27 10.74
C ASP A 396 28.48 21.20 11.83
N VAL A 397 29.68 20.61 11.97
CA VAL A 397 29.86 19.52 12.92
C VAL A 397 30.00 20.00 14.38
N LYS A 398 30.39 21.27 14.59
CA LYS A 398 30.35 21.91 15.92
C LYS A 398 28.89 22.02 16.40
N GLN A 399 27.98 22.45 15.53
CA GLN A 399 26.55 22.43 15.81
C GLN A 399 25.99 21.02 15.95
N LEU A 400 26.37 20.06 15.07
CA LEU A 400 25.94 18.66 15.20
C LEU A 400 26.29 18.07 16.57
N PHE A 401 27.50 18.31 17.06
CA PHE A 401 27.93 17.81 18.35
C PHE A 401 27.07 18.38 19.49
N LEU A 402 26.83 19.70 19.48
CA LEU A 402 25.98 20.37 20.46
C LEU A 402 24.53 19.86 20.41
N ASP A 403 24.03 19.54 19.22
CA ASP A 403 22.71 18.93 19.01
C ASP A 403 22.64 17.48 19.53
N ILE A 404 23.69 16.68 19.33
CA ILE A 404 23.78 15.31 19.85
C ILE A 404 23.91 15.31 21.38
N CYS A 405 24.71 16.22 21.96
CA CYS A 405 24.75 16.42 23.41
C CYS A 405 23.39 16.87 23.97
N LEU A 406 22.68 17.76 23.28
CA LEU A 406 21.33 18.18 23.70
C LEU A 406 20.33 17.03 23.61
N GLN A 407 20.32 16.28 22.50
CA GLN A 407 19.51 15.07 22.33
C GLN A 407 19.79 14.05 23.45
N TYR A 408 21.07 13.83 23.78
CA TYR A 408 21.48 12.91 24.83
C TYR A 408 20.96 13.33 26.22
N LEU A 409 21.09 14.61 26.57
CA LEU A 409 20.55 15.17 27.82
C LEU A 409 19.03 15.09 27.90
N GLN A 410 18.31 15.33 26.80
CA GLN A 410 16.85 15.16 26.73
C GLN A 410 16.43 13.69 26.87
N GLY A 411 17.21 12.76 26.30
CA GLY A 411 17.03 11.32 26.50
C GLY A 411 17.23 10.93 27.96
N LEU A 412 18.34 11.36 28.59
CA LEU A 412 18.62 11.11 30.00
C LEU A 412 17.48 11.62 30.91
N PHE A 413 16.91 12.78 30.60
CA PHE A 413 15.76 13.34 31.32
C PHE A 413 14.50 12.46 31.19
N TRP A 414 14.20 11.90 30.01
CA TRP A 414 13.12 10.93 29.81
C TRP A 414 13.34 9.64 30.63
N VAL A 415 14.57 9.11 30.68
CA VAL A 415 14.92 7.98 31.55
C VAL A 415 14.73 8.34 33.03
N LYS A 416 15.23 9.52 33.45
CA LYS A 416 15.13 10.03 34.83
C LYS A 416 13.69 10.08 35.32
N ILE A 417 12.78 10.63 34.51
CA ILE A 417 11.36 10.74 34.83
C ILE A 417 10.71 9.36 34.98
N ASN A 418 10.95 8.44 34.04
CA ASN A 418 10.37 7.10 34.12
C ASN A 418 10.94 6.27 35.29
N VAL A 419 12.23 6.38 35.59
CA VAL A 419 12.82 5.74 36.78
C VAL A 419 12.23 6.33 38.08
N GLN A 420 12.02 7.65 38.14
CA GLN A 420 11.31 8.29 39.25
C GLN A 420 9.85 7.84 39.36
N ARG A 421 9.11 7.68 38.24
CA ARG A 421 7.77 7.07 38.23
C ARG A 421 7.79 5.69 38.88
N VAL A 422 8.72 4.81 38.50
CA VAL A 422 8.83 3.46 39.08
C VAL A 422 9.09 3.51 40.59
N ILE A 423 10.03 4.35 41.05
CA ILE A 423 10.30 4.56 42.50
C ILE A 423 9.03 5.01 43.24
N PHE A 424 8.24 5.91 42.66
CA PHE A 424 7.02 6.39 43.29
C PHE A 424 5.86 5.38 43.25
N THR A 425 5.79 4.50 42.24
CA THR A 425 4.83 3.37 42.22
C THR A 425 5.13 2.29 43.25
N LEU A 426 6.37 2.17 43.75
CA LEU A 426 6.67 1.26 44.87
C LEU A 426 6.00 1.73 46.17
N SER A 427 5.59 0.77 47.01
CA SER A 427 4.91 1.07 48.26
C SER A 427 5.76 1.88 49.24
N SER A 428 5.11 2.71 50.06
CA SER A 428 5.81 3.55 51.05
C SER A 428 6.48 2.77 52.19
N HIS A 429 6.43 1.44 52.16
CA HIS A 429 7.13 0.54 53.07
C HIS A 429 8.30 -0.19 52.38
N ALA A 430 8.34 -0.19 51.04
CA ALA A 430 9.36 -0.82 50.21
C ALA A 430 10.58 0.08 49.92
N THR A 431 10.89 1.06 50.78
CA THR A 431 12.03 1.99 50.61
C THR A 431 13.41 1.30 50.67
N LYS A 432 13.45 0.05 51.17
CA LYS A 432 14.62 -0.87 51.15
C LYS A 432 14.35 -2.13 50.32
N SER A 433 13.59 -2.00 49.23
CA SER A 433 13.44 -3.08 48.25
C SER A 433 14.66 -3.14 47.32
N ASN A 434 15.00 -4.34 46.85
CA ASN A 434 16.07 -4.54 45.86
C ASN A 434 15.79 -3.72 44.59
N THR A 435 14.51 -3.58 44.23
CA THR A 435 14.05 -2.80 43.09
C THR A 435 14.23 -1.30 43.33
N ASN A 436 13.95 -0.77 44.52
CA ASN A 436 14.23 0.64 44.82
C ASN A 436 15.74 0.94 44.77
N GLU A 437 16.57 0.08 45.40
CA GLU A 437 18.04 0.22 45.36
C GLU A 437 18.58 0.15 43.93
N TYR A 438 18.00 -0.70 43.07
CA TYR A 438 18.35 -0.73 41.65
C TYR A 438 17.95 0.54 40.91
N MET A 439 16.73 1.06 41.11
CA MET A 439 16.28 2.30 40.46
C MET A 439 17.11 3.53 40.89
N GLU A 440 17.48 3.63 42.16
CA GLU A 440 18.43 4.65 42.65
C GLU A 440 19.82 4.50 41.99
N SER A 441 20.30 3.27 41.78
CA SER A 441 21.55 3.05 41.03
C SER A 441 21.47 3.52 39.56
N VAL A 442 20.28 3.44 38.94
CA VAL A 442 20.03 3.98 37.60
C VAL A 442 19.97 5.51 37.62
N LEU A 443 19.39 6.14 38.66
CA LEU A 443 19.45 7.61 38.82
C LEU A 443 20.89 8.12 38.99
N ILE A 444 21.73 7.39 39.72
CA ILE A 444 23.17 7.68 39.86
C ILE A 444 23.88 7.54 38.49
N TRP A 445 23.55 6.51 37.70
CA TRP A 445 24.06 6.36 36.33
C TRP A 445 23.61 7.52 35.42
N VAL A 446 22.34 7.94 35.50
CA VAL A 446 21.83 9.12 34.77
C VAL A 446 22.61 10.37 35.16
N GLN A 447 22.76 10.67 36.44
CA GLN A 447 23.48 11.86 36.92
C GLN A 447 24.96 11.86 36.49
N LYS A 448 25.62 10.69 36.53
CA LYS A 448 26.98 10.53 36.01
C LYS A 448 27.04 10.80 34.50
N CYS A 449 26.05 10.33 33.74
CA CYS A 449 25.95 10.59 32.30
C CYS A 449 25.63 12.06 31.97
N GLU A 450 24.81 12.75 32.77
CA GLU A 450 24.58 14.20 32.69
C GLU A 450 25.91 14.95 32.88
N GLN A 451 26.68 14.60 33.92
CA GLN A 451 27.99 15.21 34.21
C GLN A 451 29.02 14.96 33.09
N LEU A 452 29.14 13.72 32.60
CA LEU A 452 30.04 13.37 31.49
C LEU A 452 29.66 14.14 30.22
N CYS A 453 28.38 14.20 29.85
CA CYS A 453 27.93 14.95 28.68
C CYS A 453 28.16 16.46 28.83
N MET A 454 27.98 17.03 30.03
CA MET A 454 28.28 18.44 30.30
C MET A 454 29.78 18.74 30.24
N ARG A 455 30.64 17.83 30.74
CA ARG A 455 32.09 17.94 30.55
C ARG A 455 32.43 17.94 29.05
N LEU A 456 31.97 16.92 28.31
CA LEU A 456 32.19 16.74 26.88
C LEU A 456 31.75 17.99 26.07
N LYS A 457 30.60 18.58 26.40
CA LYS A 457 30.09 19.83 25.80
C LYS A 457 31.00 21.04 26.06
N ASN A 458 31.62 21.13 27.24
CA ASN A 458 32.48 22.26 27.59
C ASN A 458 33.78 22.29 26.78
N HIS A 459 34.36 21.13 26.42
CA HIS A 459 35.56 21.08 25.55
C HIS A 459 35.32 21.77 24.19
N ILE A 460 34.14 21.61 23.60
CA ILE A 460 33.77 22.27 22.32
C ILE A 460 33.37 23.75 22.47
N SER A 461 33.17 24.23 23.70
CA SER A 461 32.83 25.64 23.97
C SER A 461 34.05 26.58 23.89
N ILE A 462 35.25 26.03 23.67
CA ILE A 462 36.47 26.77 23.36
C ILE A 462 36.42 27.27 21.90
N ASP A 463 37.04 28.41 21.61
CA ASP A 463 36.94 29.12 20.32
C ASP A 463 37.89 28.59 19.23
N GLU A 464 38.26 27.31 19.33
CA GLU A 464 39.15 26.62 18.40
C GLU A 464 38.35 25.93 17.27
N ASP A 465 38.88 26.00 16.04
CA ASP A 465 38.28 25.45 14.81
C ASP A 465 38.48 23.93 14.72
N LEU A 466 37.80 23.17 15.58
CA LEU A 466 37.81 21.70 15.61
C LEU A 466 37.39 21.07 14.27
N ILE A 467 38.31 20.33 13.61
CA ILE A 467 37.98 19.46 12.48
C ILE A 467 37.43 18.14 13.00
N PHE A 468 36.12 17.98 12.85
CA PHE A 468 35.40 16.78 13.21
C PHE A 468 35.48 15.73 12.09
N THR A 469 35.87 14.50 12.41
CA THR A 469 36.05 13.44 11.41
C THR A 469 34.79 12.57 11.23
N GLN A 470 34.66 11.91 10.08
CA GLN A 470 33.56 10.97 9.83
C GLN A 470 33.63 9.72 10.72
N ASP A 471 34.83 9.31 11.18
CA ASP A 471 34.93 8.31 12.25
C ASP A 471 34.30 8.85 13.55
N LEU A 472 34.59 10.10 13.94
CA LEU A 472 34.02 10.70 15.16
C LEU A 472 32.49 10.85 15.09
N GLU A 473 31.91 11.11 13.91
CA GLU A 473 30.46 11.01 13.67
C GLU A 473 29.93 9.58 13.90
N ILE A 474 30.61 8.57 13.35
CA ILE A 474 30.27 7.16 13.57
C ILE A 474 30.42 6.77 15.05
N GLN A 475 31.42 7.31 15.76
CA GLN A 475 31.62 7.10 17.20
C GLN A 475 30.45 7.69 18.00
N LEU A 476 30.02 8.92 17.70
CA LEU A 476 28.83 9.55 18.27
C LEU A 476 27.54 8.76 17.98
N ALA A 477 27.40 8.14 16.81
CA ALA A 477 26.21 7.36 16.49
C ALA A 477 26.03 6.12 17.38
N LYS A 478 27.11 5.57 17.96
CA LYS A 478 27.09 4.30 18.72
C LYS A 478 26.20 4.32 19.96
N TRP A 479 25.99 5.47 20.62
CA TRP A 479 25.14 5.52 21.81
C TRP A 479 23.64 5.40 21.48
N LYS A 480 23.19 5.81 20.27
CA LYS A 480 21.76 5.91 19.90
C LYS A 480 20.99 4.61 20.18
N THR A 481 21.50 3.46 19.75
CA THR A 481 20.83 2.16 19.87
C THR A 481 20.74 1.64 21.31
N PRO A 482 21.85 1.44 22.07
CA PRO A 482 21.75 0.95 23.45
C PRO A 482 21.00 1.94 24.34
N PHE A 483 21.10 3.26 24.09
CA PHE A 483 20.31 4.24 24.82
C PHE A 483 18.80 4.11 24.56
N LYS A 484 18.40 4.00 23.28
CA LYS A 484 17.00 3.79 22.90
C LYS A 484 16.43 2.53 23.56
N ASN A 485 17.23 1.48 23.70
CA ASN A 485 16.82 0.27 24.41
C ASN A 485 16.60 0.53 25.91
N VAL A 486 17.53 1.18 26.61
CA VAL A 486 17.36 1.56 28.04
C VAL A 486 16.11 2.40 28.24
N ALA A 487 15.92 3.44 27.43
CA ALA A 487 14.78 4.33 27.54
C ALA A 487 13.45 3.62 27.27
N LEU A 488 13.37 2.80 26.21
CA LEU A 488 12.17 2.00 25.92
C LEU A 488 11.87 0.96 27.00
N ILE A 489 12.87 0.38 27.67
CA ILE A 489 12.63 -0.56 28.78
C ILE A 489 11.88 0.17 29.91
N PHE A 490 12.40 1.29 30.42
CA PHE A 490 11.74 2.02 31.51
C PHE A 490 10.40 2.65 31.09
N ASP A 491 10.24 3.04 29.83
CA ASP A 491 8.97 3.55 29.28
C ASP A 491 7.88 2.46 29.19
N ASN A 492 8.25 1.24 28.77
CA ASN A 492 7.36 0.08 28.81
C ASN A 492 6.99 -0.31 30.24
N VAL A 493 7.95 -0.31 31.18
CA VAL A 493 7.65 -0.58 32.60
C VAL A 493 6.63 0.41 33.13
N CYS A 494 6.83 1.71 32.89
CA CYS A 494 5.89 2.74 33.32
C CYS A 494 4.50 2.60 32.68
N SER A 495 4.41 2.20 31.41
CA SER A 495 3.12 1.91 30.78
C SER A 495 2.39 0.76 31.47
N ILE A 496 3.10 -0.32 31.79
CA ILE A 496 2.54 -1.51 32.44
C ILE A 496 2.11 -1.19 33.88
N THR A 497 2.97 -0.52 34.66
CA THR A 497 2.68 -0.17 36.06
C THR A 497 1.60 0.89 36.17
N THR A 498 1.49 1.86 35.25
CA THR A 498 0.37 2.80 35.24
C THR A 498 -0.97 2.10 34.94
N ILE A 499 -1.00 1.14 34.00
CA ILE A 499 -2.20 0.31 33.76
C ILE A 499 -2.56 -0.50 35.02
N GLN A 500 -1.60 -1.19 35.63
CA GLN A 500 -1.83 -1.99 36.85
C GLN A 500 -2.29 -1.12 38.04
N LEU A 501 -1.72 0.07 38.21
CA LEU A 501 -2.12 1.00 39.27
C LEU A 501 -3.56 1.51 39.04
N SER A 502 -3.96 1.72 37.78
CA SER A 502 -5.33 2.14 37.44
C SER A 502 -6.40 1.06 37.73
N THR A 503 -6.01 -0.22 37.85
CA THR A 503 -6.94 -1.32 38.17
C THR A 503 -7.04 -1.64 39.66
N ILE A 504 -6.06 -1.24 40.48
CA ILE A 504 -6.00 -1.53 41.93
C ILE A 504 -6.51 -0.31 42.72
N THR A 505 -7.81 -0.27 43.00
CA THR A 505 -8.50 0.96 43.48
C THR A 505 -8.23 1.38 44.93
N GLU A 506 -7.60 0.54 45.76
CA GLU A 506 -7.44 0.80 47.20
C GLU A 506 -5.97 1.00 47.65
N VAL A 507 -4.99 0.79 46.75
CA VAL A 507 -3.57 0.85 47.11
C VAL A 507 -2.86 1.85 46.21
N GLU A 508 -2.36 2.95 46.79
CA GLU A 508 -1.60 4.00 46.07
C GLU A 508 -0.16 3.54 45.69
N SER A 509 0.04 2.25 45.42
CA SER A 509 1.31 1.62 45.09
C SER A 509 1.17 0.16 44.67
N LEU A 510 2.16 -0.35 43.93
CA LEU A 510 2.27 -1.76 43.56
C LEU A 510 3.23 -2.54 44.47
N GLU A 511 3.09 -3.86 44.47
CA GLU A 511 4.05 -4.79 45.06
C GLU A 511 5.34 -4.90 44.22
N GLU A 512 6.46 -5.23 44.85
CA GLU A 512 7.76 -5.33 44.18
C GLU A 512 7.77 -6.37 43.05
N ASN A 513 7.17 -7.55 43.28
CA ASN A 513 7.08 -8.64 42.30
C ASN A 513 6.44 -8.17 40.98
N CYS A 514 5.36 -7.39 41.08
CA CYS A 514 4.60 -6.85 39.95
C CYS A 514 5.48 -5.93 39.07
N ILE A 515 6.36 -5.14 39.69
CA ILE A 515 7.31 -4.27 39.00
C ILE A 515 8.48 -5.08 38.42
N GLN A 516 8.93 -6.15 39.09
CA GLN A 516 9.95 -7.06 38.56
C GLN A 516 9.45 -7.85 37.33
N GLU A 517 8.19 -8.30 37.32
CA GLU A 517 7.54 -8.91 36.16
C GLU A 517 7.39 -7.90 35.00
N ALA A 518 6.93 -6.68 35.28
CA ALA A 518 6.87 -5.60 34.29
C ALA A 518 8.26 -5.27 33.71
N LEU A 519 9.31 -5.29 34.54
CA LEU A 519 10.71 -5.10 34.12
C LEU A 519 11.19 -6.24 33.22
N LEU A 520 10.98 -7.50 33.62
CA LEU A 520 11.36 -8.67 32.82
C LEU A 520 10.70 -8.63 31.43
N TYR A 521 9.37 -8.50 31.38
CA TYR A 521 8.63 -8.40 30.13
C TYR A 521 9.10 -7.21 29.25
N SER A 522 9.42 -6.08 29.88
CA SER A 522 9.92 -4.90 29.15
C SER A 522 11.32 -5.09 28.57
N VAL A 523 12.20 -5.85 29.23
CA VAL A 523 13.48 -6.27 28.64
C VAL A 523 13.26 -7.29 27.54
N GLU A 524 12.40 -8.30 27.74
CA GLU A 524 12.12 -9.32 26.72
C GLU A 524 11.55 -8.72 25.42
N LYS A 525 10.66 -7.74 25.55
CA LYS A 525 10.08 -6.97 24.44
C LYS A 525 11.12 -6.16 23.63
N VAL A 526 12.28 -5.84 24.21
CA VAL A 526 13.33 -4.99 23.60
C VAL A 526 14.57 -5.78 23.20
N HIS A 527 14.90 -6.88 23.88
CA HIS A 527 16.09 -7.70 23.67
C HIS A 527 15.82 -9.06 23.03
N GLY A 528 14.63 -9.64 23.24
CA GLY A 528 14.31 -11.04 22.97
C GLY A 528 14.10 -11.85 24.26
N ALA A 529 13.61 -13.09 24.16
CA ALA A 529 13.27 -13.94 25.31
C ALA A 529 14.48 -14.30 26.20
N LEU A 530 14.28 -14.40 27.51
CA LEU A 530 15.35 -14.49 28.51
C LEU A 530 15.10 -15.52 29.62
N ASN A 531 16.14 -15.81 30.40
CA ASN A 531 15.97 -16.39 31.74
C ASN A 531 15.78 -15.24 32.74
N GLY A 532 14.76 -15.31 33.61
CA GLY A 532 14.31 -14.16 34.42
C GLY A 532 15.39 -13.42 35.25
N ALA A 533 16.46 -14.11 35.65
CA ALA A 533 17.58 -13.54 36.41
C ALA A 533 18.60 -12.73 35.56
N GLU A 534 18.29 -12.41 34.29
CA GLU A 534 19.21 -11.77 33.35
C GLU A 534 18.78 -10.34 32.95
N ALA A 535 17.53 -9.95 33.22
CA ALA A 535 16.97 -8.65 32.82
C ALA A 535 17.81 -7.44 33.28
N THR A 536 18.17 -7.36 34.56
CA THR A 536 18.99 -6.26 35.09
C THR A 536 20.43 -6.27 34.57
N LYS A 537 20.98 -7.44 34.22
CA LYS A 537 22.33 -7.54 33.60
C LYS A 537 22.35 -6.87 32.23
N ILE A 538 21.33 -7.11 31.42
CA ILE A 538 21.19 -6.57 30.06
C ILE A 538 20.97 -5.05 30.09
N ILE A 539 20.15 -4.55 31.01
CA ILE A 539 20.03 -3.09 31.24
C ILE A 539 21.39 -2.50 31.64
N ASN A 540 22.13 -3.15 32.55
CA ASN A 540 23.47 -2.73 32.97
C ASN A 540 24.50 -2.77 31.82
N GLU A 541 24.38 -3.70 30.87
CA GLU A 541 25.23 -3.77 29.68
C GLU A 541 24.93 -2.63 28.70
N TYR A 542 23.65 -2.32 28.43
CA TYR A 542 23.30 -1.16 27.62
C TYR A 542 23.72 0.16 28.29
N MET A 543 23.47 0.32 29.59
CA MET A 543 23.91 1.49 30.36
C MET A 543 25.43 1.67 30.33
N ARG A 544 26.20 0.57 30.43
CA ARG A 544 27.65 0.58 30.29
C ARG A 544 28.09 0.94 28.86
N ALA A 545 27.47 0.37 27.83
CA ALA A 545 27.79 0.68 26.44
C ALA A 545 27.57 2.16 26.12
N VAL A 546 26.46 2.74 26.59
CA VAL A 546 26.17 4.18 26.49
C VAL A 546 27.23 5.02 27.21
N GLN A 547 27.53 4.70 28.48
CA GLN A 547 28.48 5.48 29.28
C GLN A 547 29.90 5.42 28.70
N ASN A 548 30.32 4.24 28.19
CA ASN A 548 31.62 4.04 27.57
C ASN A 548 31.78 4.92 26.33
N VAL A 549 30.79 5.00 25.41
CA VAL A 549 30.89 5.85 24.21
C VAL A 549 31.23 7.30 24.56
N ILE A 550 30.69 7.84 25.65
CA ILE A 550 30.98 9.22 26.09
C ILE A 550 32.32 9.32 26.83
N SER A 551 32.72 8.33 27.61
CA SER A 551 34.06 8.26 28.20
C SER A 551 35.15 8.18 27.11
N ASP A 552 35.03 7.24 26.17
CA ASP A 552 35.93 7.06 25.03
C ASP A 552 36.05 8.33 24.16
N LEU A 553 34.99 9.14 24.09
CA LEU A 553 35.00 10.45 23.43
C LEU A 553 35.74 11.50 24.26
N ILE A 554 35.44 11.63 25.56
CA ILE A 554 36.14 12.59 26.45
C ILE A 554 37.64 12.31 26.44
N ASP A 555 38.04 11.05 26.56
CA ASP A 555 39.45 10.66 26.57
C ASP A 555 40.14 11.04 25.26
N LYS A 556 39.46 10.99 24.10
CA LYS A 556 40.00 11.46 22.81
C LYS A 556 40.08 12.99 22.68
N PHE A 557 39.19 13.73 23.33
CA PHE A 557 39.29 15.19 23.42
C PHE A 557 40.41 15.61 24.39
N ASP A 558 40.58 14.93 25.52
CA ASP A 558 41.66 15.17 26.50
C ASP A 558 43.06 14.85 25.92
N ASN A 559 43.16 13.92 24.95
CA ASN A 559 44.43 13.52 24.31
C ASN A 559 44.76 14.28 23.00
N GLU A 560 44.02 15.34 22.66
CA GLU A 560 44.21 16.20 21.47
C GLU A 560 44.16 15.49 20.08
N GLU A 561 43.83 14.18 20.01
CA GLU A 561 43.78 13.37 18.76
C GLU A 561 42.82 13.91 17.67
N LEU A 562 42.02 14.93 17.98
CA LEU A 562 40.90 15.46 17.20
C LEU A 562 41.10 16.93 16.77
N LEU A 563 42.27 17.53 16.99
CA LEU A 563 42.59 18.93 16.65
C LEU A 563 43.50 19.02 15.41
N SER A 564 43.11 19.83 14.41
CA SER A 564 43.97 20.15 13.24
C SER A 564 43.55 21.47 12.55
N SER A 565 44.41 22.00 11.68
CA SER A 565 44.38 23.39 11.19
C SER A 565 43.14 23.79 10.36
N PRO A 566 42.68 25.05 10.41
CA PRO A 566 41.36 25.46 9.92
C PRO A 566 41.13 25.24 8.42
N VAL A 567 39.92 24.80 8.08
CA VAL A 567 39.38 24.85 6.71
C VAL A 567 38.85 26.26 6.43
N ASP A 568 39.07 26.74 5.21
CA ASP A 568 39.05 28.17 4.86
C ASP A 568 37.71 28.89 5.17
N LYS A 569 37.82 30.10 5.73
CA LYS A 569 36.67 30.85 6.26
C LYS A 569 36.06 31.78 5.20
N SER A 570 34.73 31.68 5.08
CA SER A 570 33.85 32.45 4.18
C SER A 570 33.89 32.06 2.70
N LEU A 571 32.77 31.51 2.22
CA LEU A 571 32.44 31.51 0.80
C LEU A 571 30.92 31.67 0.64
N LEU A 572 30.48 32.68 -0.14
CA LEU A 572 29.07 33.07 -0.34
C LEU A 572 28.07 31.89 -0.36
N SER A 573 26.88 32.04 0.23
CA SER A 573 25.82 31.03 0.18
C SER A 573 25.65 30.46 -1.25
N PRO A 574 25.52 29.14 -1.45
CA PRO A 574 25.44 28.53 -2.78
C PRO A 574 24.26 29.08 -3.60
N LEU A 575 23.15 29.40 -2.93
CA LEU A 575 21.99 30.06 -3.52
C LEU A 575 22.32 31.47 -4.03
N LEU A 576 23.14 32.24 -3.29
CA LEU A 576 23.59 33.57 -3.70
C LEU A 576 24.67 33.51 -4.79
N LYS A 577 25.56 32.51 -4.78
CA LYS A 577 26.46 32.20 -5.91
C LYS A 577 25.64 31.94 -7.18
N ARG A 578 24.60 31.11 -7.08
CA ARG A 578 23.68 30.79 -8.18
C ARG A 578 22.90 32.01 -8.68
N ALA A 579 22.38 32.85 -7.79
CA ALA A 579 21.71 34.10 -8.16
C ALA A 579 22.65 35.10 -8.86
N ASN A 580 23.92 35.17 -8.43
CA ASN A 580 24.93 35.98 -9.09
C ASN A 580 25.29 35.44 -10.49
N ALA A 581 25.45 34.12 -10.64
CA ALA A 581 25.65 33.49 -11.95
C ALA A 581 24.48 33.77 -12.89
N ARG A 582 23.22 33.58 -12.44
CA ARG A 582 22.02 33.89 -13.23
C ARG A 582 21.93 35.37 -13.66
N ARG A 583 22.44 36.30 -12.86
CA ARG A 583 22.53 37.73 -13.23
C ARG A 583 23.58 37.96 -14.32
N GLN A 584 24.70 37.25 -14.27
CA GLN A 584 25.71 37.27 -15.32
C GLN A 584 25.19 36.64 -16.62
N ASP A 585 24.52 35.47 -16.55
CA ASP A 585 23.87 34.82 -17.69
C ASP A 585 22.92 35.77 -18.44
N ALA A 586 22.15 36.59 -17.69
CA ALA A 586 21.21 37.55 -18.25
C ALA A 586 21.92 38.70 -18.98
N LEU A 587 22.94 39.31 -18.38
CA LEU A 587 23.74 40.37 -19.00
C LEU A 587 24.48 39.87 -20.26
N GLU A 588 24.95 38.62 -20.26
CA GLU A 588 25.57 38.00 -21.43
C GLU A 588 24.54 37.68 -22.52
N ALA A 589 23.32 37.27 -22.16
CA ALA A 589 22.22 37.09 -23.10
C ALA A 589 21.79 38.43 -23.76
N GLU A 590 21.73 39.53 -23.01
CA GLU A 590 21.49 40.88 -23.57
C GLU A 590 22.60 41.31 -24.53
N LYS A 591 23.87 41.13 -24.13
CA LYS A 591 25.03 41.38 -24.99
C LYS A 591 25.01 40.53 -26.27
N LEU A 592 24.59 39.27 -26.20
CA LEU A 592 24.43 38.41 -27.37
C LEU A 592 23.26 38.85 -28.27
N ARG A 593 22.13 39.29 -27.69
CA ARG A 593 21.00 39.87 -28.44
C ARG A 593 21.42 41.11 -29.22
N TRP A 594 22.13 42.04 -28.59
CA TRP A 594 22.62 43.25 -29.27
C TRP A 594 23.63 42.95 -30.39
N ASN A 595 24.53 41.97 -30.18
CA ASN A 595 25.43 41.51 -31.24
C ASN A 595 24.68 40.84 -32.40
N LEU A 596 23.60 40.11 -32.12
CA LEU A 596 22.75 39.48 -33.14
C LEU A 596 21.98 40.54 -33.92
N GLU A 597 21.32 41.48 -33.25
CA GLU A 597 20.62 42.62 -33.87
C GLU A 597 21.57 43.44 -34.76
N LYS A 598 22.80 43.71 -34.30
CA LYS A 598 23.83 44.34 -35.11
C LYS A 598 24.15 43.52 -36.37
N LYS A 599 24.26 42.20 -36.27
CA LYS A 599 24.51 41.33 -37.43
C LYS A 599 23.32 41.20 -38.36
N GLU A 600 22.09 41.25 -37.86
CA GLU A 600 20.89 41.34 -38.69
C GLU A 600 20.85 42.66 -39.46
N ASN A 601 21.19 43.78 -38.82
CA ASN A 601 21.33 45.08 -39.48
C ASN A 601 22.45 45.09 -40.55
N GLU A 602 23.64 44.54 -40.26
CA GLU A 602 24.69 44.35 -41.28
C GLU A 602 24.18 43.49 -42.47
N ILE A 603 23.37 42.44 -42.19
CA ILE A 603 22.78 41.59 -43.22
C ILE A 603 21.69 42.32 -44.02
N THR A 604 20.87 43.20 -43.43
CA THR A 604 19.88 43.98 -44.19
C THR A 604 20.55 45.04 -45.07
N GLU A 605 21.61 45.69 -44.58
CA GLU A 605 22.42 46.62 -45.37
C GLU A 605 23.10 45.90 -46.55
N LEU A 606 23.72 44.74 -46.32
CA LEU A 606 24.32 43.93 -47.39
C LEU A 606 23.26 43.45 -48.40
N LYS A 607 22.04 43.11 -47.96
CA LYS A 607 20.93 42.76 -48.87
C LYS A 607 20.48 43.97 -49.71
N MET A 608 20.43 45.17 -49.13
CA MET A 608 20.14 46.40 -49.89
C MET A 608 21.25 46.70 -50.90
N ASN A 609 22.51 46.70 -50.47
CA ASN A 609 23.66 46.93 -51.35
C ASN A 609 23.74 45.91 -52.49
N LEU A 610 23.47 44.63 -52.23
CA LEU A 610 23.40 43.59 -53.27
C LEU A 610 22.23 43.82 -54.24
N ARG A 611 21.08 44.31 -53.76
CA ARG A 611 19.94 44.68 -54.62
C ARG A 611 20.29 45.88 -55.51
N THR A 612 20.86 46.94 -54.96
CA THR A 612 21.35 48.10 -55.73
C THR A 612 22.38 47.67 -56.79
N LYS A 613 23.24 46.68 -56.49
CA LYS A 613 24.20 46.14 -57.47
C LYS A 613 23.53 45.25 -58.54
N LEU A 614 22.45 44.56 -58.22
CA LEU A 614 21.63 43.84 -59.21
C LEU A 614 20.92 44.84 -60.14
N ASP A 615 20.39 45.92 -59.58
CA ASP A 615 19.77 47.01 -60.33
C ASP A 615 20.81 47.73 -61.23
N ASP A 616 22.03 48.02 -60.72
CA ASP A 616 23.17 48.50 -61.52
C ASP A 616 23.47 47.56 -62.70
N ILE A 617 23.62 46.25 -62.43
CA ILE A 617 23.91 45.24 -63.46
C ILE A 617 22.81 45.19 -64.52
N SER A 618 21.53 45.33 -64.13
CA SER A 618 20.43 45.41 -65.10
C SER A 618 20.53 46.64 -66.00
N ASN A 619 20.92 47.80 -65.44
CA ASN A 619 21.15 49.03 -66.21
C ASN A 619 22.38 48.92 -67.13
N TYR A 620 23.48 48.29 -66.67
CA TYR A 620 24.64 48.02 -67.51
C TYR A 620 24.32 47.05 -68.65
N LYS A 621 23.48 46.04 -68.41
CA LYS A 621 23.02 45.13 -69.47
C LYS A 621 22.22 45.88 -70.54
N VAL A 622 21.23 46.68 -70.15
CA VAL A 622 20.45 47.50 -71.12
C VAL A 622 21.35 48.46 -71.90
N ARG A 623 22.42 48.99 -71.31
CA ARG A 623 23.42 49.80 -72.01
C ARG A 623 24.30 48.99 -72.96
N LEU A 624 24.65 47.77 -72.60
CA LEU A 624 25.39 46.83 -73.47
C LEU A 624 24.53 46.46 -74.69
N ASP A 625 23.31 46.00 -74.46
CA ASP A 625 22.33 45.66 -75.50
C ASP A 625 22.15 46.85 -76.48
N LEU A 626 22.05 48.09 -75.98
CA LEU A 626 21.96 49.31 -76.79
C LEU A 626 23.25 49.61 -77.58
N ALA A 627 24.43 49.35 -77.01
CA ALA A 627 25.72 49.57 -77.66
C ALA A 627 25.98 48.53 -78.76
N GLU A 628 25.64 47.26 -78.53
CA GLU A 628 25.73 46.18 -79.51
C GLU A 628 24.81 46.44 -80.71
N ASN A 629 23.54 46.81 -80.47
CA ASN A 629 22.62 47.27 -81.52
C ASN A 629 23.18 48.45 -82.32
N LYS A 630 23.89 49.39 -81.66
CA LYS A 630 24.52 50.52 -82.34
C LYS A 630 25.72 50.10 -83.19
N ILE A 631 26.57 49.19 -82.71
CA ILE A 631 27.69 48.64 -83.49
C ILE A 631 27.15 47.91 -84.73
N GLU A 632 26.16 47.04 -84.57
CA GLU A 632 25.52 46.32 -85.69
C GLU A 632 24.91 47.29 -86.72
N SER A 633 24.40 48.45 -86.28
CA SER A 633 23.93 49.52 -87.18
C SER A 633 25.07 50.25 -87.91
N MET A 634 26.22 50.46 -87.24
CA MET A 634 27.38 51.12 -87.83
C MET A 634 28.11 50.21 -88.82
N GLU A 635 28.26 48.93 -88.52
CA GLU A 635 28.83 47.93 -89.44
C GLU A 635 28.03 47.87 -90.75
N LYS A 636 26.69 47.87 -90.67
CA LYS A 636 25.81 47.93 -91.86
C LYS A 636 26.05 49.18 -92.72
N ILE A 637 26.27 50.34 -92.09
CA ILE A 637 26.57 51.61 -92.79
C ILE A 637 27.98 51.59 -93.41
N GLU A 638 28.98 51.08 -92.69
CA GLU A 638 30.37 51.03 -93.17
C GLU A 638 30.54 50.01 -94.30
N VAL A 639 29.88 48.86 -94.23
CA VAL A 639 29.79 47.89 -95.34
C VAL A 639 29.15 48.52 -96.59
N GLN A 640 28.07 49.29 -96.45
CA GLN A 640 27.48 50.03 -97.59
C GLN A 640 28.47 51.04 -98.20
N LYS A 641 29.18 51.80 -97.37
CA LYS A 641 30.17 52.80 -97.81
C LYS A 641 31.38 52.17 -98.52
N LEU A 642 31.89 51.05 -98.00
CA LEU A 642 32.96 50.29 -98.67
C LEU A 642 32.49 49.71 -100.01
N HIS A 643 31.20 49.36 -100.12
CA HIS A 643 30.60 48.90 -101.38
C HIS A 643 30.54 50.02 -102.43
N SER A 644 30.17 51.25 -102.06
CA SER A 644 30.15 52.39 -102.99
C SER A 644 31.56 52.79 -103.45
N GLN A 645 32.53 52.85 -102.53
CA GLN A 645 33.92 53.17 -102.88
C GLN A 645 34.55 52.11 -103.82
N ASN A 646 34.16 50.84 -103.69
CA ASN A 646 34.56 49.79 -104.63
C ASN A 646 33.91 49.91 -106.02
N ALA A 647 32.77 50.59 -106.15
CA ALA A 647 32.20 50.93 -107.45
C ALA A 647 32.96 52.09 -108.10
N ASP A 648 33.17 53.19 -107.36
CA ASP A 648 33.87 54.38 -107.85
C ASP A 648 35.28 54.08 -108.36
N LEU A 649 36.06 53.27 -107.63
CA LEU A 649 37.43 52.89 -108.01
C LEU A 649 37.46 52.04 -109.30
N ARG A 650 36.46 51.19 -109.55
CA ARG A 650 36.34 50.41 -110.78
C ARG A 650 36.03 51.29 -111.99
N ASP A 651 35.27 52.35 -111.81
CA ASP A 651 34.95 53.31 -112.85
C ASP A 651 36.12 54.27 -113.17
N GLN A 652 36.89 54.69 -112.16
CA GLN A 652 38.14 55.43 -112.37
C GLN A 652 39.17 54.59 -113.15
N LEU A 653 39.37 53.33 -112.76
CA LEU A 653 40.31 52.42 -113.44
C LEU A 653 39.90 52.14 -114.89
N ARG A 654 38.60 52.12 -115.20
CA ARG A 654 38.09 52.02 -116.58
C ARG A 654 38.44 53.26 -117.42
N LYS A 655 38.33 54.47 -116.86
CA LYS A 655 38.65 55.73 -117.57
C LYS A 655 40.13 55.85 -117.88
N ALA A 656 40.98 55.67 -116.87
CA ALA A 656 42.44 55.76 -117.04
C ALA A 656 42.97 54.79 -118.12
N LYS A 657 42.36 53.61 -118.25
CA LYS A 657 42.74 52.65 -119.30
C LYS A 657 42.48 53.16 -120.72
N ILE A 658 41.40 53.91 -120.94
CA ILE A 658 41.07 54.52 -122.24
C ILE A 658 42.09 55.64 -122.56
N GLU A 659 42.36 56.50 -121.57
CA GLU A 659 43.34 57.60 -121.71
C GLU A 659 44.77 57.09 -122.01
N TYR A 660 45.14 55.91 -121.49
CA TYR A 660 46.40 55.23 -121.83
C TYR A 660 46.41 54.59 -123.23
N GLU A 661 45.25 54.20 -123.77
CA GLU A 661 45.15 53.66 -125.13
C GLU A 661 45.22 54.81 -126.17
N ASP A 662 44.52 55.92 -125.94
CA ASP A 662 44.59 57.13 -126.78
C ASP A 662 46.00 57.74 -126.85
N THR A 663 46.71 57.82 -125.70
CA THR A 663 48.06 58.41 -125.65
C THR A 663 49.14 57.54 -126.29
N LEU A 664 48.95 56.22 -126.35
CA LEU A 664 49.83 55.32 -127.11
C LEU A 664 49.70 55.54 -128.62
N GLU A 665 48.48 55.72 -129.13
CA GLU A 665 48.24 55.95 -130.56
C GLU A 665 48.81 57.31 -131.02
N ALA A 666 48.71 58.35 -130.18
CA ALA A 666 49.32 59.66 -130.44
C ALA A 666 50.86 59.61 -130.55
N LEU A 667 51.53 58.94 -129.61
CA LEU A 667 53.00 58.82 -129.62
C LEU A 667 53.51 58.02 -130.83
N GLN A 668 52.76 57.03 -131.29
CA GLN A 668 53.11 56.26 -132.48
C GLN A 668 53.07 57.14 -133.76
N HIS A 669 52.15 58.10 -133.83
CA HIS A 669 52.05 59.06 -134.95
C HIS A 669 53.23 60.05 -134.97
N GLU A 670 53.75 60.50 -133.82
CA GLU A 670 54.88 61.44 -133.79
C GLU A 670 56.19 60.83 -134.31
N ILE A 671 56.40 59.52 -134.09
CA ILE A 671 57.59 58.79 -134.56
C ILE A 671 57.66 58.79 -136.10
N ASP A 672 56.55 58.47 -136.78
CA ASP A 672 56.46 58.41 -138.25
C ASP A 672 56.74 59.76 -138.93
N ILE A 673 56.49 60.88 -138.25
CA ILE A 673 56.85 62.23 -138.72
C ILE A 673 58.37 62.44 -138.59
N CYS A 674 58.94 62.09 -137.44
CA CYS A 674 60.31 62.40 -137.07
C CYS A 674 61.37 61.65 -137.91
N GLU A 675 61.06 60.41 -138.35
CA GLU A 675 61.92 59.69 -139.30
C GLU A 675 61.97 60.37 -140.69
N LYS A 676 60.85 60.97 -141.10
CA LYS A 676 60.67 61.61 -142.41
C LYS A 676 61.50 62.88 -142.55
N GLU A 677 61.51 63.73 -141.51
CA GLU A 677 62.31 64.97 -141.49
C GLU A 677 63.82 64.70 -141.45
N ASN A 678 64.25 63.64 -140.75
CA ASN A 678 65.65 63.21 -140.70
C ASN A 678 66.22 62.86 -142.09
N PHE A 679 65.39 62.35 -143.01
CA PHE A 679 65.79 62.01 -144.37
C PHE A 679 66.09 63.27 -145.21
N GLU A 680 65.29 64.33 -145.09
CA GLU A 680 65.53 65.59 -145.82
C GLU A 680 66.79 66.33 -145.35
N LEU A 681 67.00 66.39 -144.04
CA LEU A 681 68.10 67.17 -143.44
C LEU A 681 69.48 66.65 -143.87
N ARG A 682 69.64 65.33 -144.05
CA ARG A 682 70.89 64.72 -144.53
C ARG A 682 71.27 65.12 -145.96
N ASN A 683 70.30 65.46 -146.82
CA ASN A 683 70.56 65.91 -148.18
C ASN A 683 70.94 67.41 -148.25
N ARG A 684 70.35 68.26 -147.40
CA ARG A 684 70.68 69.70 -147.36
C ARG A 684 72.11 69.98 -146.86
N ALA A 685 72.73 69.06 -146.12
CA ALA A 685 74.05 69.23 -145.51
C ALA A 685 75.27 69.15 -146.47
N ARG A 686 75.10 68.84 -147.76
CA ARG A 686 76.23 68.59 -148.69
C ARG A 686 76.66 69.76 -149.58
N THR A 687 75.94 70.88 -149.60
CA THR A 687 76.04 71.85 -150.71
C THR A 687 76.19 73.30 -150.24
N ILE A 688 77.41 73.84 -150.32
CA ILE A 688 77.78 75.26 -150.12
C ILE A 688 77.63 75.74 -148.66
N SER A 689 78.66 76.10 -147.87
CA SER A 689 80.02 76.62 -148.10
C SER A 689 80.11 78.08 -148.56
N LYS A 690 80.03 79.03 -147.60
CA LYS A 690 80.94 80.20 -147.46
C LYS A 690 80.64 81.06 -146.21
N LYS A 691 81.70 81.38 -145.46
CA LYS A 691 82.06 82.66 -144.77
C LYS A 691 80.90 83.60 -144.33
N VAL A 692 80.82 84.11 -143.09
CA VAL A 692 81.92 84.43 -142.14
C VAL A 692 81.42 84.77 -140.71
N LEU A 693 82.24 84.45 -139.69
CA LEU A 693 82.38 84.98 -138.31
C LEU A 693 81.19 85.28 -137.35
N LEU A 694 81.16 84.49 -136.27
CA LEU A 694 81.43 84.90 -134.86
C LEU A 694 80.34 85.61 -134.02
N GLY A 695 79.86 84.90 -132.99
CA GLY A 695 79.07 85.38 -131.84
C GLY A 695 79.07 84.33 -130.72
N GLN A 696 79.34 84.71 -129.47
CA GLN A 696 79.87 83.82 -128.42
C GLN A 696 78.84 83.23 -127.41
N LEU A 697 79.04 81.96 -127.03
CA LEU A 697 79.10 81.38 -125.65
C LEU A 697 77.86 81.53 -124.70
N GLN A 698 77.65 80.73 -123.62
CA GLN A 698 78.44 79.60 -123.08
C GLN A 698 77.62 78.36 -122.58
N THR A 699 77.72 77.97 -121.29
CA THR A 699 77.63 76.57 -120.79
C THR A 699 76.96 76.49 -119.40
N MET A 700 76.32 75.42 -118.90
CA MET A 700 76.29 73.96 -119.21
C MET A 700 77.35 73.11 -118.46
N ASN A 701 76.96 71.91 -117.96
CA ASN A 701 77.79 70.76 -117.51
C ASN A 701 78.66 70.91 -116.23
N LEU A 702 79.17 69.83 -115.58
CA LEU A 702 78.64 68.48 -115.21
C LEU A 702 79.69 67.75 -114.32
N ALA A 703 79.29 67.28 -113.13
CA ALA A 703 79.68 66.01 -112.45
C ALA A 703 81.17 65.64 -112.09
N ILE A 704 81.27 64.51 -111.35
CA ILE A 704 82.40 63.58 -111.10
C ILE A 704 83.34 63.80 -109.87
N ASN A 705 83.00 63.06 -108.80
CA ASN A 705 83.81 62.19 -107.93
C ASN A 705 85.24 62.57 -107.42
N HIS A 706 85.36 62.66 -106.07
CA HIS A 706 86.34 61.97 -105.16
C HIS A 706 87.89 62.11 -105.38
N PRO A 707 88.80 61.69 -104.43
CA PRO A 707 88.62 61.12 -103.08
C PRO A 707 89.53 61.71 -101.93
N LYS A 708 89.25 61.25 -100.69
CA LYS A 708 90.21 60.79 -99.63
C LYS A 708 91.01 61.73 -98.69
N MET A 709 91.23 61.17 -97.47
CA MET A 709 92.18 61.47 -96.36
C MET A 709 91.76 62.62 -95.42
N GLN A 710 91.44 62.44 -94.11
CA GLN A 710 92.18 61.88 -92.94
C GLN A 710 93.12 62.96 -92.36
N GLU A 711 92.84 63.60 -91.21
CA GLU A 711 93.13 63.23 -89.79
C GLU A 711 92.56 64.35 -88.84
N THR A 712 92.46 64.31 -87.49
CA THR A 712 92.59 63.28 -86.41
C THR A 712 91.86 63.78 -85.13
N SER A 713 91.36 62.86 -84.27
CA SER A 713 91.10 63.04 -82.81
C SER A 713 90.01 64.05 -82.36
N ILE A 714 89.29 63.92 -81.22
CA ILE A 714 89.39 63.04 -80.04
C ILE A 714 88.01 62.39 -79.73
N THR A 715 87.95 61.06 -79.86
CA THR A 715 87.29 60.00 -79.04
C THR A 715 86.48 60.33 -77.74
N PRO A 716 85.63 59.40 -77.20
CA PRO A 716 84.89 58.29 -77.85
C PRO A 716 83.49 57.86 -77.24
N ILE A 717 82.61 57.29 -78.09
CA ILE A 717 81.93 55.96 -77.99
C ILE A 717 80.92 55.64 -76.86
N ASP A 718 79.65 55.41 -77.30
CA ASP A 718 78.80 54.19 -77.20
C ASP A 718 78.56 53.48 -75.84
N PHE A 719 77.52 52.64 -75.62
CA PHE A 719 76.68 51.84 -76.52
C PHE A 719 75.20 51.85 -76.11
N ASN A 720 74.29 51.73 -77.10
CA ASN A 720 73.07 50.93 -76.93
C ASN A 720 72.35 50.57 -78.26
N LEU A 721 72.83 49.52 -78.96
CA LEU A 721 72.04 48.85 -80.01
C LEU A 721 72.48 47.39 -80.25
N GLN A 722 72.15 46.48 -79.32
CA GLN A 722 72.22 45.01 -79.52
C GLN A 722 70.86 44.32 -79.34
N THR A 723 69.77 45.06 -79.56
CA THR A 723 68.38 44.66 -79.31
C THR A 723 67.74 43.74 -80.37
N SER A 724 68.54 42.92 -81.06
CA SER A 724 68.05 41.86 -81.97
C SER A 724 68.58 40.48 -81.57
N GLU A 725 69.83 40.39 -81.11
CA GLU A 725 70.36 39.15 -80.53
C GLU A 725 69.99 39.04 -79.05
N GLN A 726 70.17 40.10 -78.25
CA GLN A 726 69.77 40.08 -76.83
C GLN A 726 68.27 39.98 -76.62
N PHE A 727 67.42 40.39 -77.58
CA PHE A 727 65.96 40.17 -77.47
C PHE A 727 65.57 38.72 -77.79
N ASN A 728 66.27 38.05 -78.72
CA ASN A 728 66.08 36.62 -78.96
C ASN A 728 66.65 35.78 -77.82
N GLU A 729 67.79 36.18 -77.26
CA GLU A 729 68.41 35.53 -76.10
C GLU A 729 67.60 35.78 -74.81
N MET A 730 67.06 36.99 -74.59
CA MET A 730 66.09 37.24 -73.51
C MET A 730 64.78 36.47 -73.73
N ALA A 731 64.21 36.43 -74.93
CA ALA A 731 62.99 35.67 -75.18
C ALA A 731 63.20 34.16 -74.96
N TYR A 732 64.35 33.63 -75.41
CA TYR A 732 64.76 32.25 -75.16
C TYR A 732 64.95 31.99 -73.67
N LEU A 733 65.68 32.87 -72.96
CA LEU A 733 65.89 32.75 -71.50
C LEU A 733 64.60 32.99 -70.70
N GLU A 734 63.65 33.80 -71.17
CA GLU A 734 62.34 33.98 -70.53
C GLU A 734 61.45 32.76 -70.73
N ASP A 735 61.39 32.18 -71.93
CA ASP A 735 60.66 30.92 -72.16
C ASP A 735 61.36 29.73 -71.48
N GLU A 736 62.69 29.68 -71.39
CA GLU A 736 63.43 28.67 -70.59
C GLU A 736 63.22 28.89 -69.08
N LEU A 737 63.19 30.13 -68.58
CA LEU A 737 62.90 30.46 -67.19
C LEU A 737 61.43 30.19 -66.82
N LYS A 738 60.53 30.30 -67.78
CA LYS A 738 59.10 29.96 -67.69
C LYS A 738 58.89 28.45 -67.77
N GLU A 739 59.57 27.74 -68.66
CA GLU A 739 59.54 26.27 -68.74
C GLU A 739 60.18 25.64 -67.51
N THR A 740 61.32 26.13 -67.03
CA THR A 740 61.92 25.67 -65.77
C THR A 740 61.05 26.00 -64.55
N LYS A 741 60.39 27.16 -64.50
CA LYS A 741 59.33 27.43 -63.47
C LYS A 741 58.16 26.45 -63.57
N LEU A 742 57.74 26.06 -64.78
CA LEU A 742 56.62 25.15 -65.01
C LEU A 742 57.04 23.69 -64.74
N ALA A 743 58.28 23.32 -65.01
CA ALA A 743 58.91 22.07 -64.59
C ALA A 743 59.09 22.01 -63.07
N LEU A 744 59.48 23.10 -62.42
CA LEU A 744 59.54 23.24 -60.96
C LEU A 744 58.13 23.10 -60.35
N ALA A 745 57.10 23.69 -60.96
CA ALA A 745 55.71 23.54 -60.54
C ALA A 745 55.22 22.08 -60.70
N ARG A 746 55.51 21.43 -61.84
CA ARG A 746 55.28 19.99 -62.07
C ARG A 746 56.01 19.14 -61.03
N ALA A 747 57.26 19.46 -60.70
CA ALA A 747 58.06 18.76 -59.69
C ALA A 747 57.48 18.93 -58.27
N TYR A 748 57.09 20.15 -57.87
CA TYR A 748 56.40 20.36 -56.60
C TYR A 748 55.04 19.66 -56.53
N GLN A 749 54.29 19.63 -57.63
CA GLN A 749 53.02 18.90 -57.73
C GLN A 749 53.25 17.39 -57.64
N HIS A 750 54.30 16.86 -58.28
CA HIS A 750 54.67 15.45 -58.20
C HIS A 750 55.19 15.07 -56.80
N ILE A 751 56.01 15.91 -56.15
CA ILE A 751 56.42 15.74 -54.74
C ILE A 751 55.21 15.79 -53.80
N ARG A 752 54.22 16.65 -54.06
CA ARG A 752 52.94 16.64 -53.32
C ARG A 752 52.15 15.35 -53.57
N GLN A 753 52.10 14.84 -54.80
CA GLN A 753 51.46 13.54 -55.11
C GLN A 753 52.19 12.37 -54.44
N LEU A 754 53.52 12.32 -54.46
CA LEU A 754 54.29 11.27 -53.80
C LEU A 754 54.05 11.29 -52.28
N LYS A 755 54.11 12.46 -51.64
CA LYS A 755 53.78 12.61 -50.21
C LYS A 755 52.30 12.36 -49.88
N ALA A 756 51.39 12.56 -50.84
CA ALA A 756 49.98 12.20 -50.69
C ALA A 756 49.80 10.67 -50.80
N ASN A 757 50.45 10.03 -51.77
CA ASN A 757 50.41 8.58 -51.99
C ASN A 757 51.06 7.82 -50.82
N GLU A 758 52.17 8.30 -50.27
CA GLU A 758 52.81 7.79 -49.06
C GLU A 758 51.84 7.84 -47.86
N ARG A 759 51.14 8.96 -47.67
CA ARG A 759 50.08 9.10 -46.66
C ARG A 759 48.87 8.22 -46.94
N MET A 760 48.50 8.00 -48.20
CA MET A 760 47.41 7.09 -48.59
C MET A 760 47.80 5.62 -48.42
N GLN A 761 49.08 5.26 -48.59
CA GLN A 761 49.57 3.92 -48.22
C GLN A 761 49.55 3.71 -46.71
N MET A 762 49.89 4.73 -45.91
CA MET A 762 49.70 4.67 -44.45
C MET A 762 48.21 4.60 -44.04
N LEU A 763 47.31 5.30 -44.76
CA LEU A 763 45.87 5.26 -44.49
C LEU A 763 45.25 3.92 -44.89
N ASN A 764 45.62 3.37 -46.05
CA ASN A 764 45.17 2.06 -46.53
C ASN A 764 45.83 0.87 -45.79
N ALA A 765 46.77 1.15 -44.88
CA ALA A 765 47.34 0.19 -43.93
C ALA A 765 46.67 0.26 -42.55
N MET A 766 45.60 1.07 -42.40
CA MET A 766 44.69 1.04 -41.25
C MET A 766 43.37 0.35 -41.64
N ASP A 767 42.72 -0.29 -40.68
CA ASP A 767 41.44 -0.97 -40.92
C ASP A 767 40.33 0.00 -41.34
N GLU A 768 39.46 -0.45 -42.24
CA GLU A 768 38.40 0.38 -42.82
C GLU A 768 37.32 0.73 -41.79
N VAL A 769 37.16 2.02 -41.50
CA VAL A 769 36.26 2.52 -40.45
C VAL A 769 34.79 2.43 -40.91
N MET A 770 34.22 1.25 -40.74
CA MET A 770 32.78 1.00 -40.89
C MET A 770 31.99 1.77 -39.82
N ILE A 771 31.50 2.96 -40.18
CA ILE A 771 30.61 3.77 -39.33
C ILE A 771 29.28 3.02 -39.17
N PRO A 772 28.85 2.66 -37.95
CA PRO A 772 27.54 2.05 -37.72
C PRO A 772 26.41 2.99 -38.17
N SER A 773 25.35 2.45 -38.76
CA SER A 773 24.20 3.21 -39.24
C SER A 773 23.28 3.77 -38.14
N ASP A 774 23.77 3.87 -36.90
CA ASP A 774 23.02 4.35 -35.75
C ASP A 774 23.08 5.88 -35.64
N ILE A 775 21.91 6.50 -35.88
CA ILE A 775 21.75 7.93 -36.13
C ILE A 775 22.19 8.77 -34.93
N SER A 776 23.38 9.35 -35.03
CA SER A 776 23.93 10.28 -34.04
C SER A 776 23.63 11.73 -34.43
N GLY A 777 22.86 12.42 -33.58
CA GLY A 777 22.69 13.88 -33.60
C GLY A 777 21.37 14.41 -34.19
N PRO A 778 20.85 15.56 -33.68
CA PRO A 778 19.58 16.14 -34.11
C PRO A 778 19.62 16.71 -35.53
N LEU A 779 20.79 17.16 -36.01
CA LEU A 779 20.97 17.67 -37.38
C LEU A 779 20.82 16.56 -38.43
N THR A 780 21.32 15.35 -38.13
CA THR A 780 21.17 14.15 -38.95
C THR A 780 19.71 13.69 -39.03
N LEU A 781 18.94 13.87 -37.95
CA LEU A 781 17.50 13.63 -37.90
C LEU A 781 16.70 14.65 -38.73
N LEU A 782 17.13 15.92 -38.74
CA LEU A 782 16.48 17.00 -39.48
C LEU A 782 16.63 16.88 -41.01
N SER A 783 17.69 16.27 -41.52
CA SER A 783 18.00 16.30 -42.96
C SER A 783 17.26 15.25 -43.81
N MET A 784 16.81 14.12 -43.24
CA MET A 784 16.25 13.01 -44.03
C MET A 784 14.72 12.93 -44.10
N HIS A 785 13.97 13.32 -43.05
CA HIS A 785 12.56 12.95 -42.93
C HIS A 785 11.61 14.01 -42.34
N VAL A 786 11.80 15.30 -42.64
CA VAL A 786 10.96 16.39 -42.09
C VAL A 786 9.46 16.13 -42.25
N SER A 787 8.94 16.00 -43.49
CA SER A 787 7.49 15.85 -43.72
C SER A 787 6.88 14.62 -43.06
N LYS A 788 7.55 13.47 -43.15
CA LYS A 788 7.09 12.22 -42.50
C LYS A 788 7.18 12.28 -40.98
N LYS A 789 8.14 13.02 -40.42
CA LYS A 789 8.22 13.28 -38.97
C LYS A 789 7.06 14.16 -38.51
N ASP A 790 6.74 15.22 -39.25
CA ASP A 790 5.64 16.12 -38.90
C ASP A 790 4.27 15.41 -38.95
N GLU A 791 4.06 14.54 -39.95
CA GLU A 791 2.89 13.64 -40.03
C GLU A 791 2.85 12.63 -38.88
N LEU A 792 3.99 12.06 -38.50
CA LEU A 792 4.09 11.10 -37.38
C LEU A 792 3.86 11.77 -36.02
N ASP A 793 4.43 12.96 -35.80
CA ASP A 793 4.26 13.77 -34.59
C ASP A 793 2.82 14.33 -34.48
N GLU A 794 2.12 14.53 -35.61
CA GLU A 794 0.68 14.80 -35.61
C GLU A 794 -0.13 13.56 -35.24
N LEU A 795 0.17 12.39 -35.82
CA LEU A 795 -0.50 11.13 -35.47
C LEU A 795 -0.28 10.74 -34.00
N TYR A 796 0.92 10.98 -33.45
CA TYR A 796 1.26 10.72 -32.05
C TYR A 796 0.45 11.61 -31.11
N ARG A 797 0.43 12.94 -31.32
CA ARG A 797 -0.40 13.87 -30.53
C ARG A 797 -1.90 13.55 -30.64
N ARG A 798 -2.38 13.21 -31.83
CA ARG A 798 -3.75 12.73 -32.03
C ARG A 798 -3.98 11.44 -31.22
N ALA A 799 -3.03 10.50 -31.17
CA ALA A 799 -3.13 9.23 -30.46
C ALA A 799 -3.17 9.40 -28.93
N GLU A 800 -2.36 10.29 -28.38
CA GLU A 800 -2.44 10.73 -26.99
C GLU A 800 -3.80 11.34 -26.65
N SER A 801 -4.37 12.17 -27.54
CA SER A 801 -5.74 12.69 -27.39
C SER A 801 -6.80 11.58 -27.31
N ILE A 802 -6.73 10.52 -28.13
CA ILE A 802 -7.68 9.40 -28.01
C ILE A 802 -7.46 8.62 -26.72
N LEU A 803 -6.21 8.42 -26.30
CA LEU A 803 -5.94 7.76 -25.02
C LEU A 803 -6.50 8.59 -23.84
N ALA A 804 -6.38 9.92 -23.89
CA ALA A 804 -7.00 10.82 -22.91
C ALA A 804 -8.53 10.73 -22.94
N ASP A 805 -9.17 10.84 -24.11
CA ASP A 805 -10.62 10.67 -24.29
C ASP A 805 -11.10 9.32 -23.72
N SER A 806 -10.35 8.24 -23.98
CA SER A 806 -10.71 6.89 -23.56
C SER A 806 -10.64 6.65 -22.06
N ARG A 807 -9.89 7.46 -21.29
CA ARG A 807 -9.78 7.32 -19.83
C ARG A 807 -11.12 7.59 -19.14
N PHE A 808 -11.92 8.52 -19.66
CA PHE A 808 -13.25 8.83 -19.13
C PHE A 808 -14.26 7.67 -19.28
N TYR A 809 -13.95 6.67 -20.11
CA TYR A 809 -14.80 5.50 -20.37
C TYR A 809 -14.13 4.18 -19.93
N GLN A 810 -13.11 4.24 -19.06
CA GLN A 810 -12.52 3.06 -18.41
C GLN A 810 -13.38 2.48 -17.29
N ILE A 811 -14.26 3.29 -16.70
CA ILE A 811 -15.20 2.87 -15.65
C ILE A 811 -16.52 2.51 -16.33
N PRO A 812 -17.08 1.30 -16.12
CA PRO A 812 -18.39 0.94 -16.67
C PRO A 812 -19.49 1.95 -16.33
N TYR A 813 -20.52 2.09 -17.18
CA TYR A 813 -21.67 2.95 -16.87
C TYR A 813 -22.39 2.47 -15.60
N ILE A 814 -22.26 3.24 -14.52
CA ILE A 814 -23.01 3.08 -13.28
C ILE A 814 -24.28 3.94 -13.38
N ALA A 815 -25.45 3.32 -13.21
CA ALA A 815 -26.72 4.03 -13.22
C ALA A 815 -26.96 4.73 -11.88
N ASP A 816 -27.22 6.05 -11.91
CA ASP A 816 -27.66 6.79 -10.74
C ASP A 816 -29.10 6.40 -10.37
N ILE A 817 -29.24 5.64 -9.28
CA ILE A 817 -30.51 5.07 -8.80
C ILE A 817 -31.50 6.16 -8.37
N SER A 818 -31.04 7.38 -8.06
CA SER A 818 -31.91 8.51 -7.70
C SER A 818 -32.70 9.08 -8.88
N GLN A 819 -32.33 8.75 -10.12
CA GLN A 819 -32.86 9.39 -11.33
C GLN A 819 -33.90 8.53 -12.08
N PRO A 820 -34.83 9.14 -12.84
CA PRO A 820 -35.85 8.40 -13.58
C PRO A 820 -35.25 7.42 -14.60
N LYS A 821 -35.83 6.21 -14.68
CA LYS A 821 -35.38 5.14 -15.60
C LYS A 821 -35.22 5.59 -17.06
N LEU A 822 -36.07 6.50 -17.54
CA LEU A 822 -35.98 7.06 -18.89
C LEU A 822 -34.70 7.89 -19.10
N LYS A 823 -34.25 8.62 -18.07
CA LYS A 823 -33.01 9.41 -18.10
C LYS A 823 -31.78 8.51 -17.98
N GLN A 824 -31.81 7.50 -17.10
CA GLN A 824 -30.78 6.45 -17.03
C GLN A 824 -30.59 5.75 -18.39
N GLN A 825 -31.68 5.40 -19.10
CA GLN A 825 -31.61 4.80 -20.44
C GLN A 825 -31.01 5.74 -21.49
N LEU A 826 -31.33 7.05 -21.43
CA LEU A 826 -30.77 8.05 -22.35
C LEU A 826 -29.27 8.27 -22.10
N GLU A 827 -28.85 8.31 -20.84
CA GLU A 827 -27.45 8.45 -20.43
C GLU A 827 -26.63 7.21 -20.76
N LYS A 828 -27.15 6.01 -20.49
CA LYS A 828 -26.52 4.74 -20.93
C LYS A 828 -26.35 4.69 -22.45
N ARG A 829 -27.33 5.18 -23.22
CA ARG A 829 -27.23 5.26 -24.69
C ARG A 829 -26.10 6.19 -25.12
N LYS A 830 -26.05 7.43 -24.60
CA LYS A 830 -24.98 8.39 -24.89
C LYS A 830 -23.60 7.89 -24.50
N TYR A 831 -23.48 7.19 -23.37
CA TYR A 831 -22.24 6.56 -22.93
C TYR A 831 -21.75 5.52 -23.96
N LEU A 832 -22.63 4.62 -24.41
CA LEU A 832 -22.30 3.58 -25.40
C LEU A 832 -22.00 4.17 -26.78
N GLU A 833 -22.71 5.22 -27.18
CA GLU A 833 -22.49 5.97 -28.42
C GLU A 833 -21.10 6.64 -28.43
N ASN A 834 -20.69 7.26 -27.32
CA ASN A 834 -19.34 7.82 -27.15
C ASN A 834 -18.25 6.75 -27.18
N VAL A 835 -18.47 5.58 -26.56
CA VAL A 835 -17.53 4.45 -26.62
C VAL A 835 -17.38 3.92 -28.06
N SER A 836 -18.49 3.78 -28.79
CA SER A 836 -18.46 3.36 -30.20
C SER A 836 -17.68 4.36 -31.08
N HIS A 837 -17.92 5.66 -30.90
CA HIS A 837 -17.19 6.72 -31.60
C HIS A 837 -15.68 6.75 -31.26
N ILE A 838 -15.31 6.48 -30.00
CA ILE A 838 -13.90 6.32 -29.61
C ILE A 838 -13.27 5.12 -30.34
N ASN A 839 -13.91 3.96 -30.36
CA ASN A 839 -13.38 2.77 -31.02
C ASN A 839 -13.24 2.96 -32.54
N GLN A 840 -14.19 3.62 -33.21
CA GLN A 840 -14.06 4.00 -34.62
C GLN A 840 -12.84 4.91 -34.87
N ARG A 841 -12.57 5.88 -33.98
CA ARG A 841 -11.40 6.75 -34.05
C ARG A 841 -10.07 6.03 -33.73
N ILE A 842 -10.09 4.86 -33.07
CA ILE A 842 -8.92 3.98 -32.92
C ILE A 842 -8.68 3.20 -34.22
N ALA A 843 -9.69 2.48 -34.72
CA ALA A 843 -9.57 1.63 -35.92
C ALA A 843 -9.07 2.40 -37.16
N HIS A 844 -9.65 3.58 -37.44
CA HIS A 844 -9.22 4.47 -38.54
C HIS A 844 -7.74 4.93 -38.39
N LYS A 845 -7.15 4.87 -37.19
CA LYS A 845 -5.72 5.15 -37.00
C LYS A 845 -4.85 3.92 -37.18
N GLU A 846 -5.28 2.75 -36.71
CA GLU A 846 -4.51 1.52 -36.90
C GLU A 846 -4.28 1.26 -38.40
N GLU A 847 -5.30 1.47 -39.23
CA GLU A 847 -5.23 1.44 -40.70
C GLU A 847 -4.19 2.43 -41.26
N ARG A 848 -4.33 3.73 -40.96
CA ARG A 848 -3.43 4.80 -41.41
C ARG A 848 -1.99 4.69 -40.85
N ILE A 849 -1.80 3.93 -39.77
CA ILE A 849 -0.50 3.62 -39.19
C ILE A 849 0.17 2.47 -39.96
N VAL A 850 -0.58 1.46 -40.38
CA VAL A 850 -0.07 0.36 -41.20
C VAL A 850 0.46 0.88 -42.55
N GLU A 851 -0.24 1.84 -43.18
CA GLU A 851 0.24 2.51 -44.41
C GLU A 851 1.64 3.12 -44.24
N ILE A 852 1.87 3.84 -43.14
CA ILE A 852 3.16 4.47 -42.84
C ILE A 852 4.23 3.42 -42.51
N HIS A 853 3.87 2.36 -41.79
CA HIS A 853 4.81 1.30 -41.39
C HIS A 853 5.29 0.44 -42.58
N GLN A 854 4.51 0.34 -43.65
CA GLN A 854 4.92 -0.37 -44.88
C GLN A 854 6.02 0.40 -45.67
N LEU A 855 6.17 1.70 -45.47
CA LEU A 855 7.17 2.54 -46.15
C LEU A 855 8.56 2.51 -45.48
N LYS A 856 9.08 1.29 -45.29
CA LYS A 856 10.44 0.88 -44.88
C LYS A 856 11.27 1.85 -44.00
N GLY A 857 11.51 1.40 -42.76
CA GLY A 857 12.89 1.15 -42.33
C GLY A 857 13.60 2.21 -41.49
N VAL A 858 12.90 3.18 -40.91
CA VAL A 858 13.52 4.23 -40.08
C VAL A 858 12.81 4.38 -38.73
N HIS A 859 13.58 4.87 -37.76
CA HIS A 859 13.27 5.42 -36.42
C HIS A 859 13.99 4.66 -35.29
N SER A 860 14.55 5.42 -34.35
CA SER A 860 15.47 4.88 -33.32
C SER A 860 14.75 3.96 -32.33
N VAL A 861 15.52 3.15 -31.60
CA VAL A 861 15.01 2.22 -30.58
C VAL A 861 14.08 2.91 -29.58
N ALA A 862 14.38 4.15 -29.19
CA ALA A 862 13.52 4.95 -28.32
C ALA A 862 12.14 5.24 -28.94
N TYR A 863 12.09 5.65 -30.21
CA TYR A 863 10.83 5.85 -30.94
C TYR A 863 10.10 4.53 -31.16
N LYS A 864 10.79 3.45 -31.53
CA LYS A 864 10.19 2.12 -31.71
C LYS A 864 9.52 1.62 -30.42
N ASN A 865 10.18 1.78 -29.27
CA ASN A 865 9.64 1.40 -27.97
C ASN A 865 8.45 2.29 -27.55
N ALA A 866 8.55 3.61 -27.74
CA ALA A 866 7.45 4.54 -27.45
C ALA A 866 6.22 4.28 -28.32
N PHE A 867 6.43 4.06 -29.63
CA PHE A 867 5.40 3.71 -30.61
C PHE A 867 4.72 2.37 -30.26
N GLN A 868 5.49 1.31 -30.01
CA GLN A 868 4.96 0.00 -29.64
C GLN A 868 4.21 0.03 -28.30
N SER A 869 4.63 0.89 -27.36
CA SER A 869 3.91 1.15 -26.11
C SER A 869 2.59 1.92 -26.35
N LEU A 870 2.62 3.06 -27.04
CA LEU A 870 1.43 3.91 -27.23
C LEU A 870 0.34 3.17 -28.03
N PHE A 871 0.72 2.51 -29.13
CA PHE A 871 -0.24 1.81 -29.98
C PHE A 871 -0.63 0.44 -29.41
N GLY A 872 0.28 -0.27 -28.73
CA GLY A 872 -0.09 -1.46 -27.94
C GLY A 872 -1.12 -1.14 -26.86
N ASN A 873 -1.01 0.01 -26.19
CA ASN A 873 -2.01 0.50 -25.24
C ASN A 873 -3.35 0.86 -25.91
N LEU A 874 -3.34 1.43 -27.13
CA LEU A 874 -4.57 1.71 -27.90
C LEU A 874 -5.30 0.42 -28.29
N THR A 875 -4.62 -0.57 -28.89
CA THR A 875 -5.24 -1.85 -29.25
C THR A 875 -5.71 -2.63 -28.01
N ALA A 876 -4.99 -2.54 -26.89
CA ALA A 876 -5.43 -3.13 -25.62
C ALA A 876 -6.66 -2.42 -25.04
N GLN A 877 -6.74 -1.11 -25.16
CA GLN A 877 -7.88 -0.31 -24.71
C GLN A 877 -9.12 -0.55 -25.58
N GLN A 878 -8.96 -0.68 -26.91
CA GLN A 878 -10.04 -1.08 -27.82
C GLN A 878 -10.58 -2.48 -27.47
N LYS A 879 -9.69 -3.48 -27.26
CA LYS A 879 -10.14 -4.83 -26.85
C LYS A 879 -10.89 -4.83 -25.52
N ARG A 880 -10.54 -3.95 -24.58
CA ARG A 880 -11.29 -3.77 -23.32
C ARG A 880 -12.69 -3.19 -23.58
N THR A 881 -12.81 -2.08 -24.32
CA THR A 881 -14.12 -1.48 -24.61
C THR A 881 -15.02 -2.37 -25.48
N GLU A 882 -14.45 -3.15 -26.40
CA GLU A 882 -15.16 -4.17 -27.17
C GLU A 882 -15.67 -5.33 -26.29
N SER A 883 -14.83 -5.84 -25.38
CA SER A 883 -15.26 -6.89 -24.42
C SER A 883 -16.38 -6.42 -23.49
N MET A 884 -16.38 -5.14 -23.10
CA MET A 884 -17.47 -4.50 -22.34
C MET A 884 -18.77 -4.36 -23.14
N GLY A 885 -18.70 -4.34 -24.48
CA GLY A 885 -19.87 -4.42 -25.35
C GLY A 885 -20.43 -5.84 -25.45
N ILE A 886 -19.55 -6.84 -25.62
CA ILE A 886 -19.93 -8.26 -25.77
C ILE A 886 -20.62 -8.78 -24.48
N ALA A 887 -20.13 -8.39 -23.30
CA ALA A 887 -20.70 -8.76 -22.00
C ALA A 887 -22.10 -8.16 -21.70
N VAL A 888 -22.70 -7.44 -22.66
CA VAL A 888 -24.04 -6.82 -22.55
C VAL A 888 -24.93 -7.19 -23.76
N ALA A 889 -24.48 -8.12 -24.61
CA ALA A 889 -25.19 -8.63 -25.78
C ALA A 889 -25.66 -10.11 -25.63
N VAL A 890 -25.58 -10.63 -24.40
CA VAL A 890 -26.13 -11.92 -23.93
C VAL A 890 -27.02 -11.63 -22.73
#